data_AF-A0A7C1V5X9-F1
#
_entry.id   AF-A0A7C1V5X9-F1
#
_cell.length_a   1.000
_cell.length_b   1.000
_cell.length_c   1.000
_cell.angle_alpha   90.00
_cell.angle_beta   90.00
_cell.angle_gamma   90.00
#
_symmetry.space_group_name_H-M   'P 1'
#
loop_
_entity.id
_entity.type
_entity.pdbx_description
1 polymer ?
#
loop_
_entity_poly.entity_id
_entity_poly.type
_entity_poly.pdbx_seq_one_letter_code
_entity_poly.pdbx_strand_id
1 'polypeptide(L)'
;INREFQIPVKHIYSKDLEEILQEFLAWDKLEEIAYKDDTRYTLLRKRIKTISELKRSSITDNDVLLATGGAQGITFICIDDLTNYVKPELILLGLAPIDNSLYEYLDRTPQMLEVKKEELKILLKANNEKVTPVMIKREWKNFLDRLETLQNIENLRKKGLSVQYYDVDVTDDKKMEEVFKQIQEKTKKPISIVVHGAGIEISKSFLKKKISMARKVVEVKIKGFINLLKHLPLQELKYIIAFSSVAGRYGNQGQIDYAYANAYLSRLAWDYTQRKTSFLTINWTAWADIGMATQGSTLQLLKQAGVVPIPTKIGVKMFTKLVLNRFEGEYVVGGKLGIFEEKLNVEETIDKSVYPMLTKIDYQSDFIIGSNTLNSEFDTYLLDHQIQERPVFPGVMVLESFAEFYNRVFGKTMTSISNVSFHNALKVPERKSIDVEVKLDKSNNEVSFFSRTYPLILKGKPLIKEHFNGQFINLKRKLNWKKSPIIEPLVPLLNKREIYELFFHGEKFQVLKEIIQLEKRKIVVKTDIPSGPLTTSGSRGNDTDHFQLDPLTLESVFQAAALFDIIVNDHFSLPSKISNLEILSKKKPKYIEARFLKEDESHSYYNAVVLSEDQEIIAKFNNLAIIHAPISVKISDKLSNYFQTLQEYYLLKNNNQSKNIEILPIEQIKQMYQNDPNWISNYLTENEIESSKKYRNEKRKIEYFSGIIAAKTCYLNHLKYVDRSSLSDVEIHKDDKGKPFYYSNIDKKEIPINLSISHSHDFSVAMTSKKLVGIDLELIESRAPSFYKEIFTDAERKLISESAELGTLYWTAKEAFSKAIGEGFHINFLDVQLKFNKKQKKFSVKYNKDLSMLPKKLQNLNLKSESSKKYILSYCEI
;
A
#
# COMPACT_ATOMS: atom_id res chain seq x y z
N ILE A 1 -33.53 30.56 -22.68
CA ILE A 1 -32.87 29.47 -23.44
C ILE A 1 -33.76 28.23 -23.50
N ASN A 2 -33.71 27.22 -22.61
CA ASN A 2 -34.52 26.00 -22.81
C ASN A 2 -36.04 26.26 -22.88
N ARG A 3 -36.59 27.06 -21.95
CA ARG A 3 -38.00 27.52 -22.00
C ARG A 3 -38.31 28.38 -23.23
N GLU A 4 -37.35 29.16 -23.68
CA GLU A 4 -37.50 30.16 -24.75
C GLU A 4 -37.47 29.52 -26.15
N PHE A 5 -36.68 28.47 -26.30
CA PHE A 5 -36.56 27.69 -27.53
C PHE A 5 -37.46 26.45 -27.53
N GLN A 6 -38.37 26.32 -26.55
CA GLN A 6 -39.27 25.17 -26.36
C GLN A 6 -38.54 23.83 -26.45
N ILE A 7 -37.29 23.78 -25.98
CA ILE A 7 -36.49 22.57 -26.12
C ILE A 7 -36.96 21.60 -25.03
N PRO A 8 -37.41 20.38 -25.39
CA PRO A 8 -37.82 19.40 -24.41
C PRO A 8 -36.63 19.05 -23.54
N VAL A 9 -36.60 19.57 -22.31
CA VAL A 9 -35.69 19.09 -21.29
C VAL A 9 -36.32 17.81 -20.77
N LYS A 10 -35.86 16.65 -21.25
CA LYS A 10 -36.09 15.40 -20.51
C LYS A 10 -35.43 15.61 -19.15
N HIS A 11 -36.23 15.89 -18.13
CA HIS A 11 -35.72 16.13 -16.78
C HIS A 11 -35.08 14.84 -16.28
N ILE A 12 -33.75 14.82 -16.25
CA ILE A 12 -32.94 13.78 -15.61
C ILE A 12 -32.72 14.24 -14.17
N TYR A 13 -33.76 14.15 -13.36
CA TYR A 13 -33.62 14.20 -11.92
C TYR A 13 -34.18 12.90 -11.39
N SER A 14 -33.48 12.27 -10.46
CA SER A 14 -34.13 11.26 -9.65
C SER A 14 -35.35 11.88 -8.98
N LYS A 15 -36.46 11.16 -8.96
CA LYS A 15 -37.63 11.53 -8.16
C LYS A 15 -37.54 10.99 -6.74
N ASP A 16 -36.52 10.18 -6.46
CA ASP A 16 -36.24 9.62 -5.16
C ASP A 16 -35.39 10.59 -4.34
N LEU A 17 -35.93 10.99 -3.19
CA LEU A 17 -35.22 11.88 -2.26
C LEU A 17 -34.00 11.17 -1.65
N GLU A 18 -34.06 9.84 -1.48
CA GLU A 18 -33.00 9.05 -0.87
C GLU A 18 -31.77 8.98 -1.78
N GLU A 19 -31.94 8.74 -3.08
CA GLU A 19 -30.86 8.80 -4.06
C GLU A 19 -30.18 10.18 -4.07
N ILE A 20 -30.97 11.27 -4.04
CA ILE A 20 -30.43 12.64 -3.99
C ILE A 20 -29.61 12.85 -2.71
N LEU A 21 -30.12 12.44 -1.56
CA LEU A 21 -29.42 12.56 -0.28
C LEU A 21 -28.14 11.72 -0.25
N GLN A 22 -28.17 10.49 -0.78
CA GLN A 22 -26.98 9.65 -0.92
C GLN A 22 -25.90 10.32 -1.76
N GLU A 23 -26.25 11.00 -2.85
CA GLU A 23 -25.27 11.76 -3.64
C GLU A 23 -24.70 12.98 -2.93
N PHE A 24 -25.50 13.70 -2.15
CA PHE A 24 -24.97 14.80 -1.34
C PHE A 24 -24.01 14.32 -0.24
N LEU A 25 -24.16 13.07 0.20
CA LEU A 25 -23.31 12.44 1.22
C LEU A 25 -22.13 11.64 0.62
N ALA A 26 -22.15 11.34 -0.67
CA ALA A 26 -21.09 10.62 -1.36
C ALA A 26 -19.78 11.46 -1.38
N TRP A 27 -18.67 10.83 -1.03
CA TRP A 27 -17.34 11.46 -0.96
C TRP A 27 -16.47 11.25 -2.20
N ASP A 28 -17.03 10.68 -3.27
CA ASP A 28 -16.34 10.59 -4.54
C ASP A 28 -16.37 11.93 -5.31
N LYS A 29 -15.49 12.04 -6.31
CA LYS A 29 -15.36 13.24 -7.15
C LYS A 29 -16.10 13.09 -8.49
N LEU A 30 -17.12 12.24 -8.56
CA LEU A 30 -17.82 11.98 -9.81
C LEU A 30 -18.69 13.18 -10.22
N GLU A 31 -18.42 13.75 -11.39
CA GLU A 31 -19.13 14.94 -11.90
C GLU A 31 -20.46 14.59 -12.63
N GLU A 32 -20.59 13.37 -13.15
CA GLU A 32 -21.78 12.90 -13.91
C GLU A 32 -22.20 11.50 -13.44
N ILE A 33 -23.45 11.39 -12.97
CA ILE A 33 -24.02 10.17 -12.39
C ILE A 33 -25.42 9.93 -12.95
N ALA A 34 -25.80 8.67 -13.10
CA ALA A 34 -27.13 8.26 -13.49
C ALA A 34 -27.60 7.10 -12.61
N TYR A 35 -28.87 7.13 -12.22
CA TYR A 35 -29.53 6.00 -11.57
C TYR A 35 -30.41 5.27 -12.57
N LYS A 36 -30.34 3.94 -12.54
CA LYS A 36 -31.25 3.08 -13.29
C LYS A 36 -31.44 1.78 -12.52
N ASP A 37 -32.71 1.43 -12.27
CA ASP A 37 -33.08 0.20 -11.56
C ASP A 37 -32.30 0.05 -10.22
N ASP A 38 -32.33 1.10 -9.39
CA ASP A 38 -31.61 1.26 -8.10
C ASP A 38 -30.08 1.09 -8.17
N THR A 39 -29.51 1.09 -9.38
CA THR A 39 -28.08 0.98 -9.60
C THR A 39 -27.51 2.33 -10.00
N ARG A 40 -26.45 2.74 -9.29
CA ARG A 40 -25.69 3.97 -9.57
C ARG A 40 -24.66 3.73 -10.68
N TYR A 41 -24.73 4.54 -11.73
CA TYR A 41 -23.83 4.50 -12.89
C TYR A 41 -23.07 5.82 -13.04
N THR A 42 -21.87 5.75 -13.60
CA THR A 42 -21.13 6.93 -14.08
C THR A 42 -20.58 6.67 -15.48
N LEU A 43 -20.14 7.73 -16.16
CA LEU A 43 -19.69 7.66 -17.55
C LEU A 43 -18.21 7.33 -17.66
N LEU A 44 -17.87 6.06 -17.90
CA LEU A 44 -16.50 5.63 -18.17
C LEU A 44 -16.02 6.03 -19.57
N ARG A 45 -14.71 6.27 -19.70
CA ARG A 45 -14.05 6.46 -21.00
C ARG A 45 -13.33 5.21 -21.44
N LYS A 46 -13.56 4.82 -22.69
CA LYS A 46 -12.85 3.71 -23.32
C LYS A 46 -11.97 4.24 -24.44
N ARG A 47 -10.65 4.06 -24.32
CA ARG A 47 -9.72 4.39 -25.41
C ARG A 47 -9.91 3.39 -26.55
N ILE A 48 -10.16 3.90 -27.76
CA ILE A 48 -10.23 3.07 -28.97
C ILE A 48 -8.81 2.87 -29.48
N LYS A 49 -8.30 1.64 -29.38
CA LYS A 49 -6.93 1.28 -29.74
C LYS A 49 -6.73 1.18 -31.26
N THR A 50 -7.75 0.74 -32.00
CA THR A 50 -7.67 0.56 -33.45
C THR A 50 -9.01 0.93 -34.10
N ILE A 51 -8.95 1.71 -35.19
CA ILE A 51 -10.15 2.15 -35.95
C ILE A 51 -10.52 1.11 -37.05
N SER A 52 -9.69 0.10 -37.28
CA SER A 52 -9.73 -0.77 -38.48
C SER A 52 -10.74 -1.93 -38.45
N GLU A 53 -11.45 -2.17 -37.35
CA GLU A 53 -12.36 -3.34 -37.21
C GLU A 53 -13.86 -3.01 -37.36
N LEU A 54 -14.21 -1.79 -37.78
CA LEU A 54 -15.60 -1.32 -37.81
C LEU A 54 -16.16 -1.21 -39.23
N LYS A 55 -17.49 -1.37 -39.33
CA LYS A 55 -18.26 -1.44 -40.58
C LYS A 55 -17.95 -0.26 -41.51
N ARG A 56 -17.73 -0.52 -42.81
CA ARG A 56 -17.67 0.53 -43.83
C ARG A 56 -18.98 1.32 -43.86
N SER A 57 -18.88 2.64 -43.94
CA SER A 57 -20.00 3.57 -43.94
C SER A 57 -20.96 3.35 -45.10
N SER A 58 -22.21 3.78 -44.90
CA SER A 58 -23.26 3.80 -45.91
C SER A 58 -23.32 5.10 -46.72
N ILE A 59 -22.35 6.02 -46.54
CA ILE A 59 -22.24 7.22 -47.37
C ILE A 59 -21.75 6.80 -48.76
N THR A 60 -22.48 7.24 -49.78
CA THR A 60 -22.16 6.98 -51.18
C THR A 60 -22.30 8.26 -52.01
N ASP A 61 -21.87 8.20 -53.27
CA ASP A 61 -22.03 9.30 -54.24
C ASP A 61 -23.51 9.65 -54.51
N ASN A 62 -24.44 8.80 -54.08
CA ASN A 62 -25.87 9.06 -54.18
C ASN A 62 -26.44 9.93 -53.07
N ASP A 63 -25.68 10.19 -52.00
CA ASP A 63 -26.14 10.97 -50.85
C ASP A 63 -26.07 12.48 -51.09
N VAL A 64 -26.87 13.22 -50.32
CA VAL A 64 -26.84 14.67 -50.23
C VAL A 64 -26.38 15.05 -48.83
N LEU A 65 -25.26 15.78 -48.75
CA LEU A 65 -24.66 16.26 -47.51
C LEU A 65 -24.90 17.76 -47.36
N LEU A 66 -25.61 18.13 -46.29
CA LEU A 66 -25.78 19.52 -45.89
C LEU A 66 -24.85 19.86 -44.73
N ALA A 67 -24.08 20.94 -44.85
CA ALA A 67 -23.17 21.39 -43.80
C ALA A 67 -23.37 22.86 -43.39
N THR A 68 -23.46 23.11 -42.08
CA THR A 68 -23.46 24.48 -41.52
C THR A 68 -22.04 24.92 -41.17
N GLY A 69 -21.72 26.18 -41.49
CA GLY A 69 -20.33 26.65 -41.43
C GLY A 69 -19.42 25.84 -42.36
N GLY A 70 -19.99 25.24 -43.42
CA GLY A 70 -19.35 24.23 -44.25
C GLY A 70 -18.47 24.79 -45.37
N ALA A 71 -18.46 26.10 -45.58
CA ALA A 71 -17.74 26.73 -46.69
C ALA A 71 -16.36 27.30 -46.31
N GLN A 72 -16.02 27.29 -45.01
CA GLN A 72 -14.72 27.74 -44.49
C GLN A 72 -14.28 26.94 -43.26
N GLY A 73 -13.01 27.13 -42.86
CA GLY A 73 -12.50 26.65 -41.59
C GLY A 73 -12.48 25.12 -41.44
N ILE A 74 -12.59 24.64 -40.20
CA ILE A 74 -12.42 23.22 -39.84
C ILE A 74 -13.46 22.34 -40.54
N THR A 75 -14.72 22.78 -40.58
CA THR A 75 -15.81 22.04 -41.21
C THR A 75 -15.56 21.83 -42.70
N PHE A 76 -15.18 22.90 -43.42
CA PHE A 76 -14.89 22.81 -44.85
C PHE A 76 -13.75 21.84 -45.14
N ILE A 77 -12.59 21.98 -44.49
CA ILE A 77 -11.44 21.11 -44.80
C ILE A 77 -11.70 19.64 -44.46
N CYS A 78 -12.56 19.38 -43.47
CA CYS A 78 -13.02 18.03 -43.14
C CYS A 78 -13.90 17.45 -44.25
N ILE A 79 -14.85 18.25 -44.76
CA ILE A 79 -15.71 17.86 -45.88
C ILE A 79 -14.89 17.69 -47.15
N ASP A 80 -13.99 18.62 -47.46
CA ASP A 80 -13.13 18.57 -48.64
C ASP A 80 -12.27 17.30 -48.69
N ASP A 81 -11.69 16.88 -47.56
CA ASP A 81 -10.95 15.61 -47.51
C ASP A 81 -11.85 14.39 -47.68
N LEU A 82 -13.06 14.41 -47.11
CA LEU A 82 -14.06 13.35 -47.31
C LEU A 82 -14.43 13.22 -48.80
N THR A 83 -14.45 14.32 -49.56
CA THR A 83 -14.76 14.31 -51.00
C THR A 83 -13.76 13.54 -51.87
N ASN A 84 -12.56 13.28 -51.34
CA ASN A 84 -11.56 12.46 -52.02
C ASN A 84 -11.93 10.96 -52.02
N TYR A 85 -12.92 10.55 -51.21
CA TYR A 85 -13.33 9.16 -51.03
C TYR A 85 -14.76 8.88 -51.52
N VAL A 86 -15.64 9.88 -51.42
CA VAL A 86 -17.05 9.83 -51.83
C VAL A 86 -17.44 11.18 -52.42
N LYS A 87 -18.30 11.23 -53.44
CA LYS A 87 -18.71 12.46 -54.12
C LYS A 87 -20.21 12.75 -53.95
N PRO A 88 -20.69 13.02 -52.73
CA PRO A 88 -22.09 13.39 -52.52
C PRO A 88 -22.40 14.76 -53.13
N GLU A 89 -23.68 15.05 -53.36
CA GLU A 89 -24.12 16.43 -53.60
C GLU A 89 -23.94 17.24 -52.31
N LEU A 90 -23.34 18.43 -52.42
CA LEU A 90 -23.01 19.27 -51.27
C LEU A 90 -23.91 20.50 -51.21
N ILE A 91 -24.50 20.73 -50.04
CA ILE A 91 -25.23 21.96 -49.70
C ILE A 91 -24.48 22.62 -48.53
N LEU A 92 -23.85 23.76 -48.79
CA LEU A 92 -23.04 24.47 -47.81
C LEU A 92 -23.76 25.74 -47.35
N LEU A 93 -23.98 25.88 -46.05
CA LEU A 93 -24.54 27.08 -45.43
C LEU A 93 -23.43 27.87 -44.74
N GLY A 94 -23.38 29.17 -44.99
CA GLY A 94 -22.38 30.09 -44.41
C GLY A 94 -22.91 31.50 -44.22
N LEU A 95 -22.10 32.41 -43.67
CA LEU A 95 -22.50 33.82 -43.48
C LEU A 95 -21.97 34.76 -44.56
N ALA A 96 -21.05 34.28 -45.41
CA ALA A 96 -20.32 35.12 -46.35
C ALA A 96 -21.11 35.25 -47.67
N PRO A 97 -21.68 36.42 -47.99
CA PRO A 97 -22.41 36.57 -49.24
C PRO A 97 -21.44 36.52 -50.43
N ILE A 98 -21.80 35.79 -51.48
CA ILE A 98 -21.02 35.72 -52.73
C ILE A 98 -21.70 36.60 -53.76
N ASP A 99 -20.95 37.53 -54.34
CA ASP A 99 -21.40 38.34 -55.47
C ASP A 99 -20.46 38.17 -56.67
N ASN A 100 -20.91 38.60 -57.84
CA ASN A 100 -20.18 38.41 -59.09
C ASN A 100 -18.81 39.12 -59.13
N SER A 101 -18.60 40.18 -58.35
CA SER A 101 -17.31 40.90 -58.32
C SER A 101 -16.19 40.09 -57.68
N LEU A 102 -16.51 39.07 -56.87
CA LEU A 102 -15.49 38.22 -56.25
C LEU A 102 -14.80 37.30 -57.26
N TYR A 103 -15.46 36.95 -58.36
CA TYR A 103 -14.90 36.04 -59.37
C TYR A 103 -13.65 36.59 -60.03
N GLU A 104 -13.52 37.93 -60.13
CA GLU A 104 -12.33 38.61 -60.64
C GLU A 104 -11.08 38.35 -59.80
N TYR A 105 -11.24 37.92 -58.54
CA TYR A 105 -10.13 37.71 -57.59
C TYR A 105 -9.80 36.23 -57.34
N LEU A 106 -10.37 35.30 -58.10
CA LEU A 106 -10.03 33.87 -58.01
C LEU A 106 -8.55 33.61 -58.36
N ASP A 107 -8.02 34.33 -59.36
CA ASP A 107 -6.62 34.28 -59.80
C ASP A 107 -5.83 35.55 -59.38
N ARG A 108 -6.11 36.05 -58.17
CA ARG A 108 -5.55 37.30 -57.65
C ARG A 108 -4.02 37.35 -57.58
N THR A 109 -3.46 38.53 -57.83
CA THR A 109 -2.06 38.88 -57.52
C THR A 109 -1.97 39.74 -56.24
N PRO A 110 -0.79 39.83 -55.59
CA PRO A 110 -0.59 40.73 -54.45
C PRO A 110 -1.00 42.18 -54.75
N GLN A 111 -0.71 42.67 -55.96
CA GLN A 111 -1.07 44.02 -56.41
C GLN A 111 -2.59 44.21 -56.47
N MET A 112 -3.34 43.23 -56.99
CA MET A 112 -4.80 43.29 -57.02
C MET A 112 -5.42 43.39 -55.61
N LEU A 113 -4.85 42.67 -54.65
CA LEU A 113 -5.29 42.73 -53.26
C LEU A 113 -4.98 44.08 -52.60
N GLU A 114 -3.83 44.68 -52.89
CA GLU A 114 -3.49 46.02 -52.38
C GLU A 114 -4.45 47.09 -52.92
N VAL A 115 -4.72 47.07 -54.22
CA VAL A 115 -5.70 47.96 -54.85
C VAL A 115 -7.07 47.80 -54.19
N LYS A 116 -7.53 46.55 -54.02
CA LYS A 116 -8.83 46.28 -53.38
C LYS A 116 -8.89 46.77 -51.94
N LYS A 117 -7.79 46.64 -51.19
CA LYS A 117 -7.71 47.12 -49.82
C LYS A 117 -7.82 48.64 -49.73
N GLU A 118 -7.19 49.37 -50.65
CA GLU A 118 -7.31 50.83 -50.72
C GLU A 118 -8.71 51.26 -51.21
N GLU A 119 -9.33 50.56 -52.16
CA GLU A 119 -10.73 50.78 -52.55
C GLU A 119 -11.68 50.66 -51.34
N LEU A 120 -11.56 49.59 -50.56
CA LEU A 120 -12.39 49.36 -49.36
C LEU A 120 -12.20 50.48 -48.33
N LYS A 121 -10.99 51.02 -48.21
CA LYS A 121 -10.68 52.15 -47.34
C LYS A 121 -11.29 53.45 -47.85
N ILE A 122 -11.33 53.69 -49.17
CA ILE A 122 -12.00 54.83 -49.79
C ILE A 122 -13.52 54.73 -49.56
N LEU A 123 -14.12 53.56 -49.82
CA LEU A 123 -15.55 53.32 -49.60
C LEU A 123 -15.94 53.51 -48.13
N LEU A 124 -15.10 53.04 -47.19
CA LEU A 124 -15.33 53.27 -45.76
C LEU A 124 -15.30 54.76 -45.39
N LYS A 125 -14.43 55.56 -46.02
CA LYS A 125 -14.36 57.02 -45.82
C LYS A 125 -15.58 57.74 -46.39
N ALA A 126 -16.13 57.25 -47.51
CA ALA A 126 -17.33 57.83 -48.10
C ALA A 126 -18.59 57.58 -47.23
N ASN A 127 -18.66 56.44 -46.53
CA ASN A 127 -19.85 56.01 -45.79
C ASN A 127 -19.81 56.27 -44.27
N ASN A 128 -18.72 56.84 -43.72
CA ASN A 128 -18.58 57.08 -42.29
C ASN A 128 -17.90 58.42 -41.99
N GLU A 129 -18.39 59.18 -41.01
CA GLU A 129 -17.78 60.44 -40.56
C GLU A 129 -16.35 60.27 -40.01
N LYS A 130 -16.03 59.10 -39.43
CA LYS A 130 -14.68 58.75 -38.94
C LYS A 130 -14.35 57.29 -39.24
N VAL A 131 -13.24 57.04 -39.93
CA VAL A 131 -12.74 55.69 -40.24
C VAL A 131 -11.62 55.32 -39.28
N THR A 132 -11.78 54.21 -38.55
CA THR A 132 -10.75 53.68 -37.64
C THR A 132 -9.97 52.51 -38.29
N PRO A 133 -8.71 52.25 -37.88
CA PRO A 133 -7.96 51.09 -38.34
C PRO A 133 -8.68 49.75 -38.09
N VAL A 134 -9.48 49.67 -37.02
CA VAL A 134 -10.28 48.49 -36.69
C VAL A 134 -11.38 48.26 -37.73
N MET A 135 -12.03 49.31 -38.21
CA MET A 135 -13.05 49.23 -39.26
C MET A 135 -12.45 48.74 -40.58
N ILE A 136 -11.29 49.29 -40.99
CA ILE A 136 -10.59 48.85 -42.20
C ILE A 136 -10.19 47.38 -42.09
N LYS A 137 -9.61 46.98 -40.95
CA LYS A 137 -9.21 45.59 -40.71
C LYS A 137 -10.41 44.64 -40.75
N ARG A 138 -11.58 45.08 -40.26
CA ARG A 138 -12.82 44.30 -40.29
C ARG A 138 -13.33 44.12 -41.71
N GLU A 139 -13.47 45.19 -42.49
CA GLU A 139 -13.97 45.06 -43.86
C GLU A 139 -13.00 44.32 -44.78
N TRP A 140 -11.70 44.50 -44.58
CA TRP A 140 -10.68 43.72 -45.26
C TRP A 140 -10.79 42.23 -44.96
N LYS A 141 -10.98 41.88 -43.68
CA LYS A 141 -11.23 40.50 -43.29
C LYS A 141 -12.52 39.95 -43.92
N ASN A 142 -13.62 40.71 -43.88
CA ASN A 142 -14.88 40.31 -44.51
C ASN A 142 -14.70 40.00 -46.00
N PHE A 143 -13.95 40.83 -46.73
CA PHE A 143 -13.64 40.60 -48.14
C PHE A 143 -12.84 39.30 -48.35
N LEU A 144 -11.78 39.11 -47.56
CA LEU A 144 -10.95 37.89 -47.64
C LEU A 144 -11.75 36.62 -47.30
N ASP A 145 -12.62 36.67 -46.30
CA ASP A 145 -13.47 35.54 -45.92
C ASP A 145 -14.43 35.19 -47.09
N ARG A 146 -15.08 36.18 -47.70
CA ARG A 146 -15.95 35.95 -48.86
C ARG A 146 -15.19 35.36 -50.06
N LEU A 147 -13.97 35.84 -50.31
CA LEU A 147 -13.12 35.33 -51.37
C LEU A 147 -12.65 33.90 -51.10
N GLU A 148 -12.26 33.57 -49.87
CA GLU A 148 -11.92 32.20 -49.47
C GLU A 148 -13.12 31.26 -49.66
N THR A 149 -14.32 31.70 -49.29
CA THR A 149 -15.57 30.94 -49.47
C THR A 149 -15.79 30.59 -50.94
N LEU A 150 -15.68 31.58 -51.84
CA LEU A 150 -15.82 31.36 -53.27
C LEU A 150 -14.75 30.40 -53.80
N GLN A 151 -13.48 30.62 -53.44
CA GLN A 151 -12.37 29.76 -53.85
C GLN A 151 -12.61 28.30 -53.44
N ASN A 152 -13.06 28.07 -52.21
CA ASN A 152 -13.35 26.77 -51.66
C ASN A 152 -14.47 26.05 -52.44
N ILE A 153 -15.55 26.75 -52.77
CA ILE A 153 -16.65 26.23 -53.57
C ILE A 153 -16.18 25.86 -54.98
N GLU A 154 -15.43 26.74 -55.64
CA GLU A 154 -14.91 26.46 -56.99
C GLU A 154 -13.90 25.31 -57.00
N ASN A 155 -13.10 25.16 -55.94
CA ASN A 155 -12.20 24.01 -55.80
C ASN A 155 -12.98 22.68 -55.71
N LEU A 156 -14.08 22.65 -54.97
CA LEU A 156 -14.97 21.46 -54.90
C LEU A 156 -15.64 21.19 -56.26
N ARG A 157 -16.10 22.22 -56.97
CA ARG A 157 -16.68 22.09 -58.31
C ARG A 157 -15.66 21.54 -59.32
N LYS A 158 -14.41 22.02 -59.27
CA LYS A 158 -13.29 21.50 -60.09
C LYS A 158 -12.98 20.02 -59.83
N LYS A 159 -13.28 19.50 -58.63
CA LYS A 159 -13.20 18.05 -58.31
C LYS A 159 -14.39 17.22 -58.87
N GLY A 160 -15.35 17.89 -59.53
CA GLY A 160 -16.53 17.28 -60.14
C GLY A 160 -17.72 17.11 -59.19
N LEU A 161 -17.77 17.84 -58.08
CA LEU A 161 -18.91 17.80 -57.15
C LEU A 161 -20.00 18.80 -57.56
N SER A 162 -21.26 18.41 -57.34
CA SER A 162 -22.39 19.34 -57.34
C SER A 162 -22.40 20.10 -56.01
N VAL A 163 -22.21 21.42 -56.05
CA VAL A 163 -22.09 22.27 -54.87
C VAL A 163 -23.04 23.44 -54.94
N GLN A 164 -23.96 23.49 -53.97
CA GLN A 164 -24.84 24.62 -53.71
C GLN A 164 -24.36 25.36 -52.46
N TYR A 165 -24.36 26.69 -52.51
CA TYR A 165 -24.01 27.54 -51.38
C TYR A 165 -25.13 28.54 -51.12
N TYR A 166 -25.44 28.73 -49.83
CA TYR A 166 -26.43 29.71 -49.37
C TYR A 166 -25.84 30.51 -48.22
N ASP A 167 -25.86 31.84 -48.33
CA ASP A 167 -25.51 32.74 -47.25
C ASP A 167 -26.73 32.93 -46.33
N VAL A 168 -26.70 32.32 -45.15
CA VAL A 168 -27.79 32.35 -44.19
C VAL A 168 -27.26 32.27 -42.76
N ASP A 169 -27.83 33.10 -41.88
CA ASP A 169 -27.66 32.93 -40.44
C ASP A 169 -28.58 31.82 -39.97
N VAL A 170 -28.00 30.69 -39.57
CA VAL A 170 -28.73 29.51 -39.11
C VAL A 170 -29.66 29.80 -37.91
N THR A 171 -29.46 30.91 -37.19
CA THR A 171 -30.32 31.32 -36.07
C THR A 171 -31.62 32.03 -36.49
N ASP A 172 -31.72 32.44 -37.76
CA ASP A 172 -32.89 33.08 -38.37
C ASP A 172 -33.77 32.03 -39.08
N ASP A 173 -34.79 31.54 -38.38
CA ASP A 173 -35.66 30.45 -38.87
C ASP A 173 -36.44 30.85 -40.14
N LYS A 174 -36.78 32.13 -40.32
CA LYS A 174 -37.52 32.61 -41.49
C LYS A 174 -36.65 32.54 -42.74
N LYS A 175 -35.41 33.02 -42.65
CA LYS A 175 -34.45 32.91 -43.77
C LYS A 175 -34.06 31.45 -44.04
N MET A 176 -33.97 30.63 -43.00
CA MET A 176 -33.77 29.19 -43.16
C MET A 176 -34.93 28.57 -43.96
N GLU A 177 -36.18 28.92 -43.68
CA GLU A 177 -37.34 28.46 -44.44
C GLU A 177 -37.24 28.83 -45.94
N GLU A 178 -36.83 30.06 -46.25
CA GLU A 178 -36.62 30.53 -47.64
C GLU A 178 -35.51 29.74 -48.34
N VAL A 179 -34.38 29.52 -47.67
CA VAL A 179 -33.27 28.71 -48.20
C VAL A 179 -33.70 27.26 -48.43
N PHE A 180 -34.48 26.67 -47.53
CA PHE A 180 -34.97 25.31 -47.68
C PHE A 180 -35.95 25.15 -48.83
N LYS A 181 -36.78 26.16 -49.13
CA LYS A 181 -37.60 26.18 -50.36
C LYS A 181 -36.72 26.13 -51.61
N GLN A 182 -35.66 26.95 -51.66
CA GLN A 182 -34.71 26.95 -52.78
C GLN A 182 -33.96 25.62 -52.92
N ILE A 183 -33.57 25.00 -51.79
CA ILE A 183 -32.95 23.67 -51.77
C ILE A 183 -33.91 22.62 -52.35
N GLN A 184 -35.18 22.62 -51.94
CA GLN A 184 -36.18 21.66 -52.43
C GLN A 184 -36.44 21.80 -53.93
N GLU A 185 -36.38 23.02 -54.47
CA GLU A 185 -36.52 23.27 -55.92
C GLU A 185 -35.33 22.73 -56.73
N LYS A 186 -34.11 22.82 -56.19
CA LYS A 186 -32.87 22.48 -56.92
C LYS A 186 -32.38 21.05 -56.69
N THR A 187 -32.60 20.51 -55.48
CA THR A 187 -32.11 19.18 -55.10
C THR A 187 -33.25 18.16 -55.17
N LYS A 188 -33.11 17.19 -56.07
CA LYS A 188 -34.13 16.14 -56.31
C LYS A 188 -34.10 14.99 -55.32
N LYS A 189 -33.05 14.90 -54.49
CA LYS A 189 -32.81 13.81 -53.54
C LYS A 189 -32.99 14.31 -52.11
N PRO A 190 -33.49 13.50 -51.16
CA PRO A 190 -33.57 13.91 -49.77
C PRO A 190 -32.16 14.12 -49.18
N ILE A 191 -32.03 15.09 -48.29
CA ILE A 191 -30.82 15.30 -47.49
C ILE A 191 -30.68 14.11 -46.54
N SER A 192 -29.60 13.35 -46.70
CA SER A 192 -29.35 12.12 -45.94
C SER A 192 -28.24 12.27 -44.90
N ILE A 193 -27.40 13.30 -45.02
CA ILE A 193 -26.28 13.55 -44.11
C ILE A 193 -26.27 15.02 -43.69
N VAL A 194 -26.13 15.27 -42.39
CA VAL A 194 -25.99 16.60 -41.83
C VAL A 194 -24.66 16.73 -41.11
N VAL A 195 -23.91 17.80 -41.40
CA VAL A 195 -22.70 18.19 -40.67
C VAL A 195 -22.92 19.55 -40.03
N HIS A 196 -23.10 19.60 -38.72
CA HIS A 196 -23.29 20.86 -38.01
C HIS A 196 -21.96 21.38 -37.45
N GLY A 197 -21.34 22.30 -38.19
CA GLY A 197 -20.07 22.95 -37.87
C GLY A 197 -20.20 24.39 -37.39
N ALA A 198 -21.39 25.01 -37.51
CA ALA A 198 -21.61 26.38 -37.12
C ALA A 198 -21.40 26.58 -35.60
N GLY A 199 -20.63 27.60 -35.25
CA GLY A 199 -20.35 27.94 -33.88
C GLY A 199 -19.53 29.21 -33.76
N ILE A 200 -19.62 29.85 -32.60
CA ILE A 200 -18.75 30.95 -32.20
C ILE A 200 -18.27 30.73 -30.77
N GLU A 201 -17.20 31.42 -30.41
CA GLU A 201 -16.58 31.37 -29.09
C GLU A 201 -16.29 32.82 -28.67
N ILE A 202 -16.60 33.15 -27.41
CA ILE A 202 -16.38 34.51 -26.86
C ILE A 202 -15.86 34.40 -25.42
N SER A 203 -14.60 34.04 -25.21
CA SER A 203 -14.05 33.85 -23.84
C SER A 203 -14.09 35.12 -22.98
N LYS A 204 -14.69 35.02 -21.78
CA LYS A 204 -14.61 36.01 -20.69
C LYS A 204 -14.74 35.31 -19.34
N SER A 205 -14.08 35.83 -18.30
CA SER A 205 -14.30 35.34 -16.93
C SER A 205 -15.79 35.45 -16.56
N PHE A 206 -16.27 34.55 -15.70
CA PHE A 206 -17.69 34.45 -15.34
C PHE A 206 -18.28 35.81 -14.94
N LEU A 207 -17.62 36.54 -14.05
CA LEU A 207 -18.06 37.87 -13.58
C LEU A 207 -18.08 38.95 -14.67
N LYS A 208 -17.32 38.78 -15.77
CA LYS A 208 -17.25 39.75 -16.88
C LYS A 208 -18.06 39.30 -18.11
N LYS A 209 -18.73 38.15 -18.04
CA LYS A 209 -19.48 37.58 -19.17
C LYS A 209 -20.89 38.18 -19.21
N LYS A 210 -21.17 39.05 -20.19
CA LYS A 210 -22.52 39.58 -20.41
C LYS A 210 -23.44 38.46 -20.92
N ILE A 211 -24.68 38.43 -20.43
CA ILE A 211 -25.68 37.43 -20.83
C ILE A 211 -25.97 37.45 -22.34
N SER A 212 -25.92 38.63 -22.99
CA SER A 212 -26.11 38.76 -24.44
C SER A 212 -25.01 38.06 -25.24
N MET A 213 -23.76 38.06 -24.75
CA MET A 213 -22.67 37.32 -25.37
C MET A 213 -22.85 35.81 -25.20
N ALA A 214 -23.24 35.39 -23.99
CA ALA A 214 -23.55 33.99 -23.71
C ALA A 214 -24.69 33.47 -24.59
N ARG A 215 -25.78 34.24 -24.71
CA ARG A 215 -26.92 33.93 -25.56
C ARG A 215 -26.49 33.71 -27.01
N LYS A 216 -25.66 34.60 -27.57
CA LYS A 216 -25.17 34.49 -28.96
C LYS A 216 -24.37 33.19 -29.19
N VAL A 217 -23.51 32.80 -28.25
CA VAL A 217 -22.72 31.55 -28.34
C VAL A 217 -23.64 30.32 -28.34
N VAL A 218 -24.65 30.34 -27.49
CA VAL A 218 -25.61 29.23 -27.35
C VAL A 218 -26.53 29.13 -28.57
N GLU A 219 -27.05 30.25 -29.07
CA GLU A 219 -27.99 30.28 -30.21
C GLU A 219 -27.40 29.68 -31.49
N VAL A 220 -26.17 30.06 -31.85
CA VAL A 220 -25.55 29.57 -33.10
C VAL A 220 -25.43 28.05 -33.11
N LYS A 221 -25.06 27.44 -31.97
CA LYS A 221 -24.90 25.99 -31.87
C LYS A 221 -26.22 25.26 -31.70
N ILE A 222 -27.06 25.71 -30.77
CA ILE A 222 -28.29 24.99 -30.38
C ILE A 222 -29.45 25.38 -31.29
N LYS A 223 -29.83 26.66 -31.32
CA LYS A 223 -30.95 27.15 -32.11
C LYS A 223 -30.70 26.92 -33.61
N GLY A 224 -29.46 27.16 -34.06
CA GLY A 224 -29.06 26.86 -35.43
C GLY A 224 -29.23 25.39 -35.83
N PHE A 225 -28.89 24.46 -34.93
CA PHE A 225 -29.09 23.02 -35.17
C PHE A 225 -30.57 22.63 -35.18
N ILE A 226 -31.37 23.19 -34.28
CA ILE A 226 -32.83 22.94 -34.21
C ILE A 226 -33.52 23.48 -35.47
N ASN A 227 -33.24 24.73 -35.85
CA ASN A 227 -33.78 25.34 -37.07
C ASN A 227 -33.42 24.48 -38.28
N LEU A 228 -32.17 24.01 -38.38
CA LEU A 228 -31.74 23.14 -39.46
C LEU A 228 -32.56 21.84 -39.53
N LEU A 229 -32.66 21.11 -38.42
CA LEU A 229 -33.34 19.82 -38.40
C LEU A 229 -34.86 19.93 -38.57
N LYS A 230 -35.47 21.04 -38.14
CA LYS A 230 -36.90 21.32 -38.30
C LYS A 230 -37.37 21.30 -39.76
N HIS A 231 -36.49 21.69 -40.69
CA HIS A 231 -36.81 21.75 -42.13
C HIS A 231 -36.44 20.46 -42.89
N LEU A 232 -35.98 19.42 -42.18
CA LEU A 232 -35.56 18.15 -42.77
C LEU A 232 -36.54 17.01 -42.47
N PRO A 233 -36.83 16.12 -43.44
CA PRO A 233 -37.55 14.89 -43.17
C PRO A 233 -36.65 13.94 -42.37
N LEU A 234 -36.77 13.94 -41.04
CA LEU A 234 -35.87 13.21 -40.13
C LEU A 234 -35.77 11.70 -40.44
N GLN A 235 -36.82 11.10 -41.02
CA GLN A 235 -36.85 9.70 -41.43
C GLN A 235 -35.89 9.35 -42.59
N GLU A 236 -35.48 10.35 -43.39
CA GLU A 236 -34.54 10.18 -44.51
C GLU A 236 -33.08 10.34 -44.07
N LEU A 237 -32.84 10.87 -42.86
CA LEU A 237 -31.49 11.09 -42.34
C LEU A 237 -30.81 9.77 -42.00
N LYS A 238 -29.67 9.52 -42.65
CA LYS A 238 -28.78 8.39 -42.37
C LYS A 238 -27.77 8.74 -41.28
N TYR A 239 -27.29 9.99 -41.27
CA TYR A 239 -26.18 10.36 -40.40
C TYR A 239 -26.17 11.84 -39.98
N ILE A 240 -26.11 12.09 -38.68
CA ILE A 240 -26.00 13.42 -38.10
C ILE A 240 -24.61 13.55 -37.47
N ILE A 241 -23.80 14.50 -37.94
CA ILE A 241 -22.45 14.74 -37.46
C ILE A 241 -22.39 16.12 -36.81
N ALA A 242 -22.07 16.18 -35.52
CA ALA A 242 -22.02 17.42 -34.75
C ALA A 242 -20.59 17.76 -34.33
N PHE A 243 -20.14 18.96 -34.68
CA PHE A 243 -18.82 19.46 -34.25
C PHE A 243 -18.98 20.12 -32.89
N SER A 244 -18.57 19.38 -31.87
CA SER A 244 -18.55 19.81 -30.49
C SER A 244 -17.13 20.15 -30.05
N SER A 245 -16.90 20.27 -28.74
CA SER A 245 -15.59 20.64 -28.18
C SER A 245 -15.31 19.86 -26.91
N VAL A 246 -14.02 19.60 -26.66
CA VAL A 246 -13.52 19.14 -25.36
C VAL A 246 -14.08 20.00 -24.21
N ALA A 247 -14.20 21.32 -24.40
CA ALA A 247 -14.77 22.21 -23.38
C ALA A 247 -16.23 21.85 -23.03
N GLY A 248 -17.00 21.28 -23.95
CA GLY A 248 -18.35 20.78 -23.67
C GLY A 248 -18.35 19.58 -22.74
N ARG A 249 -17.34 18.70 -22.85
CA ARG A 249 -17.28 17.47 -22.06
C ARG A 249 -16.62 17.65 -20.69
N TYR A 250 -15.71 18.60 -20.51
CA TYR A 250 -14.92 18.77 -19.26
C TYR A 250 -15.07 20.15 -18.60
N GLY A 251 -15.79 21.06 -19.26
CA GLY A 251 -15.75 22.48 -18.95
C GLY A 251 -14.43 23.13 -19.37
N ASN A 252 -14.41 24.46 -19.42
CA ASN A 252 -13.18 25.23 -19.52
C ASN A 252 -13.38 26.62 -18.90
N GLN A 253 -12.35 27.15 -18.24
CA GLN A 253 -12.45 28.42 -17.54
C GLN A 253 -12.70 29.56 -18.54
N GLY A 254 -13.72 30.38 -18.24
CA GLY A 254 -14.12 31.50 -19.11
C GLY A 254 -14.99 31.12 -20.32
N GLN A 255 -15.35 29.83 -20.45
CA GLN A 255 -16.11 29.27 -21.57
C GLN A 255 -17.38 28.54 -21.13
N ILE A 256 -18.05 29.00 -20.06
CA ILE A 256 -19.20 28.29 -19.46
C ILE A 256 -20.37 28.12 -20.46
N ASP A 257 -20.71 29.16 -21.20
CA ASP A 257 -21.72 29.17 -22.25
C ASP A 257 -21.33 28.31 -23.47
N TYR A 258 -20.04 28.33 -23.84
CA TYR A 258 -19.51 27.50 -24.90
C TYR A 258 -19.50 26.02 -24.50
N ALA A 259 -19.12 25.70 -23.26
CA ALA A 259 -19.20 24.36 -22.70
C ALA A 259 -20.66 23.87 -22.71
N TYR A 260 -21.58 24.66 -22.18
CA TYR A 260 -23.02 24.37 -22.23
C TYR A 260 -23.50 24.09 -23.66
N ALA A 261 -23.20 24.98 -24.61
CA ALA A 261 -23.65 24.85 -25.99
C ALA A 261 -23.15 23.57 -26.67
N ASN A 262 -21.89 23.18 -26.42
CA ASN A 262 -21.29 21.98 -26.99
C ASN A 262 -21.79 20.70 -26.31
N ALA A 263 -21.87 20.68 -24.97
CA ALA A 263 -22.44 19.55 -24.22
C ALA A 263 -23.89 19.27 -24.63
N TYR A 264 -24.68 20.34 -24.75
CA TYR A 264 -26.08 20.24 -25.11
C TYR A 264 -26.25 19.80 -26.58
N LEU A 265 -25.40 20.28 -27.49
CA LEU A 265 -25.38 19.81 -28.87
C LEU A 265 -25.13 18.30 -28.96
N SER A 266 -24.22 17.74 -28.15
CA SER A 266 -24.00 16.29 -28.08
C SER A 266 -25.29 15.52 -27.74
N ARG A 267 -26.06 16.03 -26.77
CA ARG A 267 -27.33 15.39 -26.35
C ARG A 267 -28.46 15.60 -27.34
N LEU A 268 -28.56 16.79 -27.95
CA LEU A 268 -29.50 17.03 -29.02
C LEU A 268 -29.24 16.13 -30.23
N ALA A 269 -27.98 15.99 -30.67
CA ALA A 269 -27.66 15.11 -31.78
C ALA A 269 -28.10 13.67 -31.53
N TRP A 270 -28.00 13.21 -30.28
CA TRP A 270 -28.52 11.92 -29.84
C TRP A 270 -30.06 11.88 -29.81
N ASP A 271 -30.73 12.89 -29.23
CA ASP A 271 -32.20 12.94 -29.13
C ASP A 271 -32.92 12.97 -30.49
N TYR A 272 -32.28 13.52 -31.53
CA TYR A 272 -32.82 13.54 -32.89
C TYR A 272 -32.56 12.24 -33.68
N THR A 273 -31.92 11.23 -33.07
CA THR A 273 -31.74 9.92 -33.73
C THR A 273 -33.07 9.16 -33.84
N GLN A 274 -33.36 8.68 -35.04
CA GLN A 274 -34.44 7.75 -35.32
C GLN A 274 -33.88 6.33 -35.52
N ARG A 275 -34.74 5.31 -35.62
CA ARG A 275 -34.31 3.89 -35.78
C ARG A 275 -33.27 3.63 -36.89
N LYS A 276 -33.17 4.49 -37.91
CA LYS A 276 -32.24 4.36 -39.05
C LYS A 276 -31.14 5.43 -39.09
N THR A 277 -31.13 6.37 -38.16
CA THR A 277 -30.21 7.53 -38.15
C THR A 277 -29.10 7.28 -37.14
N SER A 278 -27.85 7.18 -37.62
CA SER A 278 -26.69 7.22 -36.72
C SER A 278 -26.36 8.67 -36.35
N PHE A 279 -25.70 8.88 -35.22
CA PHE A 279 -25.15 10.19 -34.85
C PHE A 279 -23.68 10.07 -34.48
N LEU A 280 -22.90 11.09 -34.81
CA LEU A 280 -21.51 11.24 -34.41
C LEU A 280 -21.31 12.64 -33.85
N THR A 281 -21.04 12.75 -32.57
CA THR A 281 -20.56 13.99 -31.99
C THR A 281 -19.06 13.93 -31.77
N ILE A 282 -18.33 14.90 -32.33
CA ILE A 282 -16.88 14.98 -32.19
C ILE A 282 -16.53 16.15 -31.28
N ASN A 283 -16.07 15.83 -30.08
CA ASN A 283 -15.51 16.78 -29.13
C ASN A 283 -14.05 17.08 -29.50
N TRP A 284 -13.85 18.07 -30.36
CA TRP A 284 -12.52 18.48 -30.79
C TRP A 284 -11.75 19.19 -29.68
N THR A 285 -10.47 18.85 -29.51
CA THR A 285 -9.52 19.74 -28.84
C THR A 285 -9.07 20.87 -29.77
N ALA A 286 -8.20 21.76 -29.28
CA ALA A 286 -7.65 22.83 -30.10
C ALA A 286 -6.93 22.30 -31.34
N TRP A 287 -7.17 22.95 -32.47
CA TRP A 287 -6.48 22.71 -33.74
C TRP A 287 -5.26 23.63 -33.82
N ALA A 288 -4.14 23.11 -34.35
CA ALA A 288 -2.85 23.80 -34.31
C ALA A 288 -2.77 24.96 -35.30
N ASP A 289 -3.30 24.78 -36.51
CA ASP A 289 -2.98 25.66 -37.64
C ASP A 289 -4.19 26.48 -38.13
N ILE A 290 -5.42 26.08 -37.79
CA ILE A 290 -6.65 26.74 -38.23
C ILE A 290 -7.72 26.82 -37.13
N GLY A 291 -8.74 27.64 -37.35
CA GLY A 291 -9.90 27.75 -36.47
C GLY A 291 -9.72 28.72 -35.30
N MET A 292 -10.64 28.69 -34.34
CA MET A 292 -10.72 29.71 -33.27
C MET A 292 -9.53 29.69 -32.31
N ALA A 293 -8.86 28.55 -32.17
CA ALA A 293 -7.75 28.37 -31.24
C ALA A 293 -6.49 29.16 -31.65
N THR A 294 -6.29 29.43 -32.95
CA THR A 294 -5.10 30.14 -33.45
C THR A 294 -5.12 31.65 -33.17
N GLN A 295 -6.21 32.16 -32.60
CA GLN A 295 -6.36 33.58 -32.27
C GLN A 295 -5.83 33.90 -30.87
N GLY A 296 -5.06 34.99 -30.77
CA GLY A 296 -4.55 35.52 -29.49
C GLY A 296 -3.53 34.59 -28.81
N SER A 297 -3.56 34.55 -27.48
CA SER A 297 -2.66 33.72 -26.65
C SER A 297 -3.20 32.31 -26.35
N THR A 298 -4.32 31.92 -26.97
CA THR A 298 -5.07 30.68 -26.66
C THR A 298 -4.21 29.42 -26.81
N LEU A 299 -3.47 29.27 -27.92
CA LEU A 299 -2.57 28.11 -28.11
C LEU A 299 -1.43 28.07 -27.08
N GLN A 300 -0.88 29.22 -26.68
CA GLN A 300 0.18 29.28 -25.67
C GLN A 300 -0.35 28.87 -24.30
N LEU A 301 -1.53 29.35 -23.90
CA LEU A 301 -2.18 28.98 -22.65
C LEU A 301 -2.52 27.48 -22.60
N LEU A 302 -3.03 26.92 -23.71
CA LEU A 302 -3.32 25.49 -23.81
C LEU A 302 -2.06 24.63 -23.70
N LYS A 303 -0.96 25.04 -24.36
CA LYS A 303 0.34 24.36 -24.22
C LYS A 303 0.88 24.43 -22.79
N GLN A 304 0.74 25.57 -22.11
CA GLN A 304 1.10 25.71 -20.69
C GLN A 304 0.24 24.83 -19.77
N ALA A 305 -1.02 24.62 -20.14
CA ALA A 305 -1.93 23.68 -19.49
C ALA A 305 -1.70 22.20 -19.91
N GLY A 306 -0.61 21.89 -20.63
CA GLY A 306 -0.25 20.54 -21.04
C GLY A 306 -1.12 19.96 -22.18
N VAL A 307 -2.01 20.76 -22.79
CA VAL A 307 -2.85 20.35 -23.92
C VAL A 307 -2.04 20.46 -25.20
N VAL A 308 -1.95 19.38 -25.98
CA VAL A 308 -1.29 19.35 -27.29
C VAL A 308 -2.33 19.58 -28.38
N PRO A 309 -2.25 20.70 -29.14
CA PRO A 309 -3.15 20.97 -30.25
C PRO A 309 -3.02 19.93 -31.37
N ILE A 310 -4.12 19.62 -32.06
CA ILE A 310 -4.17 18.65 -33.16
C ILE A 310 -3.58 19.31 -34.42
N PRO A 311 -2.55 18.73 -35.05
CA PRO A 311 -2.10 19.16 -36.37
C PRO A 311 -3.24 19.01 -37.40
N THR A 312 -3.45 20.01 -38.23
CA THR A 312 -4.64 20.10 -39.10
C THR A 312 -4.80 18.87 -40.00
N LYS A 313 -3.70 18.42 -40.62
CA LYS A 313 -3.68 17.21 -41.46
C LYS A 313 -4.14 15.95 -40.72
N ILE A 314 -3.80 15.83 -39.43
CA ILE A 314 -4.17 14.68 -38.60
C ILE A 314 -5.65 14.76 -38.23
N GLY A 315 -6.13 15.92 -37.80
CA GLY A 315 -7.53 16.13 -37.43
C GLY A 315 -8.48 15.84 -38.60
N VAL A 316 -8.15 16.34 -39.80
CA VAL A 316 -8.90 16.08 -41.04
C VAL A 316 -8.96 14.59 -41.34
N LYS A 317 -7.82 13.89 -41.33
CA LYS A 317 -7.79 12.44 -41.58
C LYS A 317 -8.55 11.65 -40.50
N MET A 318 -8.58 12.14 -39.27
CA MET A 318 -9.37 11.51 -38.21
C MET A 318 -10.87 11.68 -38.46
N PHE A 319 -11.33 12.88 -38.83
CA PHE A 319 -12.72 13.11 -39.24
C PHE A 319 -13.14 12.14 -40.34
N THR A 320 -12.37 12.10 -41.43
CA THR A 320 -12.67 11.24 -42.59
C THR A 320 -12.74 9.77 -42.17
N LYS A 321 -11.82 9.30 -41.32
CA LYS A 321 -11.86 7.93 -40.79
C LYS A 321 -13.10 7.66 -39.94
N LEU A 322 -13.46 8.55 -39.01
CA LEU A 322 -14.64 8.37 -38.15
C LEU A 322 -15.92 8.31 -38.98
N VAL A 323 -16.02 9.17 -39.99
CA VAL A 323 -17.19 9.25 -40.88
C VAL A 323 -17.28 8.02 -41.80
N LEU A 324 -16.18 7.63 -42.46
CA LEU A 324 -16.15 6.48 -43.38
C LEU A 324 -16.26 5.12 -42.67
N ASN A 325 -16.03 5.05 -41.36
CA ASN A 325 -16.22 3.83 -40.55
C ASN A 325 -17.50 3.90 -39.68
N ARG A 326 -18.40 4.86 -39.95
CA ARG A 326 -19.72 5.02 -39.31
C ARG A 326 -19.67 4.93 -37.78
N PHE A 327 -18.78 5.70 -37.17
CA PHE A 327 -18.72 5.81 -35.72
C PHE A 327 -20.04 6.36 -35.19
N GLU A 328 -20.57 5.75 -34.13
CA GLU A 328 -21.84 6.15 -33.54
C GLU A 328 -21.63 6.49 -32.07
N GLY A 329 -22.05 7.68 -31.66
CA GLY A 329 -21.87 8.18 -30.29
C GLY A 329 -21.08 9.49 -30.20
N GLU A 330 -20.61 9.77 -28.98
CA GLU A 330 -19.84 10.95 -28.64
C GLU A 330 -18.36 10.58 -28.44
N TYR A 331 -17.46 11.22 -29.19
CA TYR A 331 -16.03 10.92 -29.19
C TYR A 331 -15.20 12.16 -28.91
N VAL A 332 -14.17 12.02 -28.08
CA VAL A 332 -13.14 13.05 -27.90
C VAL A 332 -12.00 12.77 -28.84
N VAL A 333 -11.66 13.76 -29.68
CA VAL A 333 -10.54 13.67 -30.61
C VAL A 333 -9.55 14.76 -30.26
N GLY A 334 -8.33 14.36 -29.88
CA GLY A 334 -7.31 15.26 -29.40
C GLY A 334 -5.93 14.64 -29.28
N GLY A 335 -4.92 15.49 -29.12
CA GLY A 335 -3.59 15.10 -28.66
C GLY A 335 -3.58 14.82 -27.15
N LYS A 336 -2.44 15.03 -26.50
CA LYS A 336 -2.37 15.04 -25.03
C LYS A 336 -3.36 16.07 -24.47
N LEU A 337 -4.12 15.69 -23.45
CA LEU A 337 -5.25 16.48 -22.98
C LEU A 337 -4.92 17.35 -21.75
N GLY A 338 -3.69 17.27 -21.23
CA GLY A 338 -3.18 18.20 -20.22
C GLY A 338 -4.06 18.28 -18.97
N ILE A 339 -4.47 19.48 -18.58
CA ILE A 339 -5.40 19.72 -17.47
C ILE A 339 -6.74 18.96 -17.59
N PHE A 340 -7.14 18.56 -18.79
CA PHE A 340 -8.34 17.74 -18.97
C PHE A 340 -8.08 16.27 -18.63
N GLU A 341 -6.82 15.80 -18.54
CA GLU A 341 -6.46 14.41 -18.21
C GLU A 341 -6.82 14.00 -16.78
N GLU A 342 -6.75 14.92 -15.82
CA GLU A 342 -7.19 14.63 -14.45
C GLU A 342 -8.71 14.38 -14.40
N LYS A 343 -9.47 15.09 -15.25
CA LYS A 343 -10.92 14.87 -15.46
C LYS A 343 -11.22 13.72 -16.43
N LEU A 344 -10.19 13.09 -17.02
CA LEU A 344 -10.35 12.04 -18.02
C LEU A 344 -10.54 10.65 -17.44
N ASN A 345 -9.90 10.40 -16.31
CA ASN A 345 -9.85 9.11 -15.67
C ASN A 345 -11.11 8.94 -14.85
N VAL A 346 -12.04 8.11 -15.32
CA VAL A 346 -13.00 7.53 -14.39
C VAL A 346 -12.34 6.31 -13.80
N GLU A 347 -12.16 6.38 -12.50
CA GLU A 347 -11.59 5.35 -11.65
C GLU A 347 -12.46 4.09 -11.83
N GLU A 348 -11.81 2.97 -12.14
CA GLU A 348 -12.41 1.69 -11.80
C GLU A 348 -12.56 1.75 -10.27
N THR A 349 -13.80 1.91 -9.77
CA THR A 349 -14.06 2.03 -8.34
C THR A 349 -13.57 0.75 -7.68
N ILE A 350 -12.39 0.83 -7.06
CA ILE A 350 -11.86 -0.25 -6.27
C ILE A 350 -12.69 -0.29 -5.00
N ASP A 351 -13.37 -1.41 -4.78
CA ASP A 351 -14.08 -1.64 -3.54
C ASP A 351 -13.07 -1.66 -2.39
N LYS A 352 -13.03 -0.56 -1.64
CA LYS A 352 -12.13 -0.38 -0.50
C LYS A 352 -12.41 -1.33 0.65
N SER A 353 -13.58 -1.95 0.69
CA SER A 353 -13.82 -3.02 1.67
C SER A 353 -12.98 -4.25 1.36
N VAL A 354 -12.68 -4.51 0.08
CA VAL A 354 -11.86 -5.64 -0.40
C VAL A 354 -10.39 -5.28 -0.56
N TYR A 355 -10.11 -4.04 -0.95
CA TYR A 355 -8.75 -3.52 -1.19
C TYR A 355 -8.56 -2.16 -0.48
N PRO A 356 -8.45 -2.14 0.86
CA PRO A 356 -8.33 -0.90 1.64
C PRO A 356 -7.08 -0.08 1.32
N MET A 357 -6.03 -0.71 0.77
CA MET A 357 -4.78 -0.06 0.38
C MET A 357 -4.77 0.47 -1.06
N LEU A 358 -5.90 0.42 -1.78
CA LEU A 358 -6.02 0.91 -3.16
C LEU A 358 -7.27 1.76 -3.39
N THR A 359 -7.13 2.86 -4.12
CA THR A 359 -8.23 3.66 -4.67
C THR A 359 -8.38 3.49 -6.17
N LYS A 360 -7.25 3.37 -6.87
CA LYS A 360 -7.20 3.44 -8.34
C LYS A 360 -6.09 2.57 -8.89
N ILE A 361 -6.27 2.05 -10.10
CA ILE A 361 -5.20 1.48 -10.93
C ILE A 361 -5.15 2.16 -12.30
N ASP A 362 -3.95 2.49 -12.74
CA ASP A 362 -3.63 3.00 -14.07
C ASP A 362 -2.75 2.00 -14.84
N TYR A 363 -3.21 1.58 -16.02
CA TYR A 363 -2.53 0.63 -16.89
C TYR A 363 -1.80 1.37 -18.01
N GLN A 364 -0.48 1.45 -17.92
CA GLN A 364 0.40 2.03 -18.94
C GLN A 364 1.06 0.93 -19.78
N SER A 365 1.83 1.28 -20.82
CA SER A 365 2.54 0.29 -21.67
C SER A 365 3.49 -0.55 -20.83
N ASP A 366 4.40 0.13 -20.13
CA ASP A 366 5.53 -0.48 -19.43
C ASP A 366 5.30 -0.61 -17.92
N PHE A 367 4.34 0.15 -17.39
CA PHE A 367 4.04 0.20 -15.96
C PHE A 367 2.57 -0.08 -15.66
N ILE A 368 2.31 -0.49 -14.43
CA ILE A 368 0.98 -0.45 -13.82
C ILE A 368 1.12 0.30 -12.49
N ILE A 369 0.25 1.27 -12.25
CA ILE A 369 0.33 2.13 -11.05
C ILE A 369 -0.96 2.01 -10.27
N GLY A 370 -0.88 1.52 -9.04
CA GLY A 370 -1.92 1.62 -8.03
C GLY A 370 -1.74 2.89 -7.22
N SER A 371 -2.82 3.57 -6.84
CA SER A 371 -2.76 4.75 -5.97
C SER A 371 -3.63 4.57 -4.75
N ASN A 372 -3.31 5.28 -3.67
CA ASN A 372 -4.16 5.46 -2.50
C ASN A 372 -3.81 6.79 -1.81
N THR A 373 -4.63 7.21 -0.85
CA THR A 373 -4.37 8.37 -0.01
C THR A 373 -4.44 7.95 1.45
N LEU A 374 -3.32 8.11 2.16
CA LEU A 374 -3.21 7.83 3.59
C LEU A 374 -3.68 9.04 4.40
N ASN A 375 -4.40 8.81 5.48
CA ASN A 375 -4.86 9.85 6.39
C ASN A 375 -4.97 9.29 7.82
N SER A 376 -4.28 9.94 8.76
CA SER A 376 -4.22 9.58 10.18
C SER A 376 -5.57 9.61 10.92
N GLU A 377 -6.60 10.27 10.39
CA GLU A 377 -7.96 10.23 10.97
C GLU A 377 -8.72 8.94 10.64
N PHE A 378 -8.40 8.27 9.52
CA PHE A 378 -9.10 7.07 9.04
C PHE A 378 -8.26 5.80 9.15
N ASP A 379 -6.95 5.94 8.97
CA ASP A 379 -6.00 4.85 9.00
C ASP A 379 -5.47 4.66 10.43
N THR A 380 -6.30 4.11 11.31
CA THR A 380 -6.00 4.05 12.76
C THR A 380 -4.74 3.26 13.12
N TYR A 381 -4.28 2.36 12.26
CA TYR A 381 -2.95 1.72 12.42
C TYR A 381 -1.81 2.74 12.51
N LEU A 382 -1.96 3.94 11.95
CA LEU A 382 -0.98 5.02 12.09
C LEU A 382 -0.90 5.55 13.53
N LEU A 383 -2.01 5.50 14.28
CA LEU A 383 -2.05 5.94 15.68
C LEU A 383 -1.35 4.95 16.60
N ASP A 384 -1.42 3.66 16.27
CA ASP A 384 -0.76 2.58 17.03
C ASP A 384 0.69 2.31 16.56
N HIS A 385 1.14 2.92 15.47
CA HIS A 385 2.50 2.79 14.95
C HIS A 385 3.18 4.16 14.84
N GLN A 386 3.64 4.66 16.00
CA GLN A 386 4.29 5.95 16.14
C GLN A 386 5.72 5.83 16.66
N ILE A 387 6.66 6.55 16.05
CA ILE A 387 8.03 6.66 16.56
C ILE A 387 8.22 8.07 17.11
N GLN A 388 8.46 8.19 18.42
CA GLN A 388 8.57 9.49 19.11
C GLN A 388 7.35 10.40 18.83
N GLU A 389 6.14 9.87 19.04
CA GLU A 389 4.85 10.57 18.83
C GLU A 389 4.60 11.01 17.37
N ARG A 390 5.33 10.44 16.41
CA ARG A 390 5.14 10.72 14.99
C ARG A 390 4.63 9.47 14.29
N PRO A 391 3.42 9.50 13.70
CA PRO A 391 2.92 8.39 12.90
C PRO A 391 3.85 8.08 11.74
N VAL A 392 4.30 6.83 11.68
CA VAL A 392 5.14 6.30 10.60
C VAL A 392 4.35 5.20 9.93
N PHE A 393 4.30 5.20 8.60
CA PHE A 393 3.61 4.16 7.84
C PHE A 393 4.30 2.81 8.06
N PRO A 394 3.61 1.79 8.60
CA PRO A 394 4.23 0.51 8.94
C PRO A 394 4.70 -0.24 7.71
N GLY A 395 5.87 -0.87 7.79
CA GLY A 395 6.42 -1.67 6.69
C GLY A 395 5.51 -2.84 6.29
N VAL A 396 4.77 -3.43 7.23
CA VAL A 396 3.78 -4.48 6.95
C VAL A 396 2.59 -3.99 6.13
N MET A 397 2.21 -2.70 6.27
CA MET A 397 1.14 -2.11 5.46
C MET A 397 1.60 -1.84 4.03
N VAL A 398 2.91 -1.68 3.80
CA VAL A 398 3.49 -1.65 2.46
C VAL A 398 3.41 -3.02 1.80
N LEU A 399 3.77 -4.09 2.54
CA LEU A 399 3.64 -5.46 2.06
C LEU A 399 2.18 -5.79 1.72
N GLU A 400 1.23 -5.31 2.53
CA GLU A 400 -0.20 -5.40 2.26
C GLU A 400 -0.58 -4.62 0.98
N SER A 401 -0.09 -3.40 0.81
CA SER A 401 -0.30 -2.60 -0.40
C SER A 401 0.19 -3.34 -1.66
N PHE A 402 1.35 -4.01 -1.57
CA PHE A 402 1.86 -4.85 -2.65
C PHE A 402 0.99 -6.08 -2.91
N ALA A 403 0.44 -6.71 -1.88
CA ALA A 403 -0.41 -7.88 -2.00
C ALA A 403 -1.77 -7.58 -2.61
N GLU A 404 -2.43 -6.49 -2.17
CA GLU A 404 -3.67 -6.00 -2.75
C GLU A 404 -3.46 -5.61 -4.21
N PHE A 405 -2.39 -4.88 -4.50
CA PHE A 405 -2.04 -4.50 -5.86
C PHE A 405 -1.80 -5.73 -6.75
N TYR A 406 -1.04 -6.71 -6.26
CA TYR A 406 -0.82 -7.98 -6.96
C TYR A 406 -2.14 -8.72 -7.22
N ASN A 407 -2.99 -8.86 -6.19
CA ASN A 407 -4.27 -9.53 -6.31
C ASN A 407 -5.15 -8.85 -7.35
N ARG A 408 -5.24 -7.52 -7.30
CA ARG A 408 -6.08 -6.77 -8.21
C ARG A 408 -5.58 -6.77 -9.65
N VAL A 409 -4.26 -6.76 -9.86
CA VAL A 409 -3.64 -6.74 -11.20
C VAL A 409 -3.64 -8.13 -11.85
N PHE A 410 -3.37 -9.19 -11.09
CA PHE A 410 -3.18 -10.54 -11.61
C PHE A 410 -4.33 -11.51 -11.32
N GLY A 411 -5.32 -11.10 -10.52
CA GLY A 411 -6.47 -11.94 -10.12
C GLY A 411 -6.09 -13.14 -9.25
N LYS A 412 -4.97 -13.06 -8.52
CA LYS A 412 -4.40 -14.16 -7.72
C LYS A 412 -3.86 -13.65 -6.39
N THR A 413 -3.97 -14.46 -5.34
CA THR A 413 -3.34 -14.14 -4.05
C THR A 413 -1.81 -14.16 -4.18
N MET A 414 -1.15 -13.14 -3.64
CA MET A 414 0.31 -13.11 -3.56
C MET A 414 0.79 -14.11 -2.50
N THR A 415 1.57 -15.11 -2.91
CA THR A 415 2.13 -16.12 -2.00
C THR A 415 3.59 -15.86 -1.65
N SER A 416 4.28 -15.00 -2.41
CA SER A 416 5.68 -14.68 -2.18
C SER A 416 6.12 -13.35 -2.78
N ILE A 417 7.12 -12.73 -2.16
CA ILE A 417 7.83 -11.55 -2.65
C ILE A 417 9.31 -11.65 -2.25
N SER A 418 10.20 -11.18 -3.12
CA SER A 418 11.65 -11.20 -2.88
C SER A 418 12.27 -9.81 -2.93
N ASN A 419 13.52 -9.72 -2.48
CA ASN A 419 14.35 -8.52 -2.59
C ASN A 419 13.66 -7.27 -2.03
N VAL A 420 12.88 -7.42 -0.96
CA VAL A 420 12.17 -6.29 -0.35
C VAL A 420 13.19 -5.40 0.35
N SER A 421 13.17 -4.10 0.05
CA SER A 421 14.06 -3.11 0.68
C SER A 421 13.25 -1.93 1.23
N PHE A 422 13.65 -1.45 2.39
CA PHE A 422 13.01 -0.38 3.16
C PHE A 422 13.97 0.82 3.16
N HIS A 423 13.81 1.74 2.22
CA HIS A 423 14.78 2.82 1.99
C HIS A 423 14.56 4.03 2.89
N ASN A 424 13.29 4.39 3.09
CA ASN A 424 12.93 5.61 3.80
C ASN A 424 11.61 5.43 4.56
N ALA A 425 11.59 5.76 5.85
CA ALA A 425 10.34 5.84 6.59
C ALA A 425 9.40 6.90 5.99
N LEU A 426 8.13 6.56 5.80
CA LEU A 426 7.08 7.49 5.39
C LEU A 426 6.38 8.03 6.64
N LYS A 427 6.59 9.31 6.94
CA LYS A 427 5.91 9.99 8.05
C LYS A 427 4.58 10.54 7.56
N VAL A 428 3.50 10.28 8.29
CA VAL A 428 2.15 10.77 7.95
C VAL A 428 1.69 11.72 9.06
N PRO A 429 1.83 13.05 8.89
CA PRO A 429 1.44 13.99 9.93
C PRO A 429 -0.04 13.89 10.28
N GLU A 430 -0.37 14.19 11.54
CA GLU A 430 -1.76 14.25 12.00
C GLU A 430 -2.59 15.22 11.14
N ARG A 431 -3.83 14.80 10.83
CA ARG A 431 -4.82 15.58 10.07
C ARG A 431 -4.33 16.01 8.67
N LYS A 432 -3.33 15.32 8.12
CA LYS A 432 -2.86 15.51 6.75
C LYS A 432 -3.02 14.24 5.96
N SER A 433 -3.43 14.42 4.71
CA SER A 433 -3.48 13.35 3.73
C SER A 433 -2.17 13.31 2.93
N ILE A 434 -1.68 12.11 2.64
CA ILE A 434 -0.53 11.89 1.77
C ILE A 434 -0.93 10.91 0.67
N ASP A 435 -0.72 11.31 -0.57
CA ASP A 435 -0.92 10.43 -1.72
C ASP A 435 0.26 9.46 -1.83
N VAL A 436 -0.06 8.19 -2.08
CA VAL A 436 0.89 7.10 -2.23
C VAL A 436 0.61 6.31 -3.50
N GLU A 437 1.67 5.74 -4.08
CA GLU A 437 1.60 4.98 -5.31
C GLU A 437 2.38 3.66 -5.17
N VAL A 438 1.77 2.56 -5.62
CA VAL A 438 2.44 1.28 -5.87
C VAL A 438 2.65 1.17 -7.37
N LYS A 439 3.89 1.08 -7.84
CA LYS A 439 4.21 1.00 -9.26
C LYS A 439 4.92 -0.31 -9.57
N LEU A 440 4.38 -1.05 -10.54
CA LEU A 440 4.99 -2.25 -11.10
C LEU A 440 5.63 -1.94 -12.45
N ASP A 441 6.90 -2.28 -12.59
CA ASP A 441 7.59 -2.38 -13.87
C ASP A 441 7.39 -3.80 -14.45
N LYS A 442 6.74 -3.86 -15.62
CA LYS A 442 6.38 -5.14 -16.25
C LYS A 442 7.58 -5.88 -16.83
N SER A 443 8.69 -5.19 -17.07
CA SER A 443 9.87 -5.79 -17.72
C SER A 443 10.63 -6.74 -16.78
N ASN A 444 10.65 -6.43 -15.49
CA ASN A 444 11.43 -7.13 -14.48
C ASN A 444 10.59 -7.62 -13.27
N ASN A 445 9.27 -7.34 -13.25
CA ASN A 445 8.35 -7.60 -12.14
C ASN A 445 8.76 -6.91 -10.82
N GLU A 446 9.50 -5.81 -10.90
CA GLU A 446 9.84 -4.97 -9.75
C GLU A 446 8.64 -4.11 -9.36
N VAL A 447 8.35 -4.07 -8.07
CA VAL A 447 7.29 -3.25 -7.49
C VAL A 447 7.90 -2.27 -6.50
N SER A 448 7.55 -1.00 -6.63
CA SER A 448 8.05 0.08 -5.77
C SER A 448 6.90 0.88 -5.18
N PHE A 449 7.06 1.33 -3.94
CA PHE A 449 6.12 2.16 -3.19
C PHE A 449 6.66 3.59 -3.07
N PHE A 450 5.86 4.56 -3.50
CA PHE A 450 6.19 5.98 -3.52
C PHE A 450 5.22 6.80 -2.69
N SER A 451 5.70 7.92 -2.14
CA SER A 451 4.84 9.01 -1.67
C SER A 451 4.91 10.18 -2.64
N ARG A 452 3.80 10.90 -2.73
CA ARG A 452 3.65 12.10 -3.56
C ARG A 452 3.23 13.26 -2.66
N THR A 453 4.07 14.29 -2.57
CA THR A 453 3.79 15.49 -1.76
C THR A 453 3.87 16.76 -2.60
N TYR A 454 3.00 17.72 -2.33
CA TYR A 454 2.99 19.01 -3.01
C TYR A 454 3.54 20.07 -2.04
N PRO A 455 4.71 20.67 -2.29
CA PRO A 455 5.22 21.71 -1.42
C PRO A 455 4.28 22.93 -1.41
N LEU A 456 4.06 23.53 -0.23
CA LEU A 456 3.24 24.73 -0.02
C LEU A 456 3.72 25.94 -0.86
N ILE A 457 4.96 25.90 -1.33
CA ILE A 457 5.58 26.93 -2.17
C ILE A 457 6.20 26.24 -3.38
N LEU A 458 5.38 25.95 -4.41
CA LEU A 458 5.71 26.05 -5.85
C LEU A 458 4.61 25.43 -6.72
N LYS A 459 4.19 26.21 -7.72
CA LYS A 459 3.31 25.77 -8.81
C LYS A 459 3.98 24.66 -9.62
N GLY A 460 3.50 23.43 -9.53
CA GLY A 460 3.36 22.56 -10.71
C GLY A 460 4.09 21.22 -10.79
N LYS A 461 4.89 20.78 -9.81
CA LYS A 461 5.41 19.39 -9.79
C LYS A 461 5.40 18.80 -8.38
N PRO A 462 4.79 17.62 -8.17
CA PRO A 462 4.88 16.95 -6.89
C PRO A 462 6.30 16.43 -6.64
N LEU A 463 6.72 16.45 -5.37
CA LEU A 463 7.88 15.71 -4.90
C LEU A 463 7.47 14.24 -4.76
N ILE A 464 8.13 13.37 -5.54
CA ILE A 464 7.94 11.93 -5.49
C ILE A 464 9.15 11.34 -4.76
N LYS A 465 8.89 10.53 -3.74
CA LYS A 465 9.94 9.84 -2.98
C LYS A 465 9.67 8.35 -2.94
N GLU A 466 10.65 7.55 -3.33
CA GLU A 466 10.60 6.09 -3.15
C GLU A 466 10.90 5.74 -1.69
N HIS A 467 10.06 4.88 -1.13
CA HIS A 467 10.18 4.43 0.25
C HIS A 467 10.52 2.95 0.36
N PHE A 468 9.97 2.13 -0.53
CA PHE A 468 10.14 0.68 -0.49
C PHE A 468 10.16 0.11 -1.90
N ASN A 469 10.82 -1.02 -2.08
CA ASN A 469 10.68 -1.82 -3.30
C ASN A 469 10.77 -3.31 -2.99
N GLY A 470 10.45 -4.13 -3.99
CA GLY A 470 10.52 -5.58 -3.97
C GLY A 470 10.30 -6.14 -5.37
N GLN A 471 10.29 -7.46 -5.48
CA GLN A 471 10.09 -8.14 -6.76
C GLN A 471 9.06 -9.25 -6.61
N PHE A 472 8.04 -9.24 -7.46
CA PHE A 472 7.05 -10.31 -7.51
C PHE A 472 7.66 -11.55 -8.15
N ILE A 473 7.77 -12.63 -7.38
CA ILE A 473 8.20 -13.94 -7.88
C ILE A 473 7.08 -14.95 -7.69
N ASN A 474 6.92 -15.84 -8.67
CA ASN A 474 6.15 -17.06 -8.50
C ASN A 474 7.11 -18.19 -8.05
N LEU A 475 7.36 -18.30 -6.75
CA LEU A 475 8.30 -19.28 -6.20
C LEU A 475 7.71 -20.70 -6.34
N LYS A 476 8.26 -21.51 -7.26
CA LYS A 476 7.92 -22.93 -7.40
C LYS A 476 8.57 -23.83 -6.34
N ARG A 477 9.54 -23.33 -5.57
CA ARG A 477 10.41 -24.16 -4.71
C ARG A 477 10.08 -23.91 -3.24
N LYS A 478 9.52 -24.93 -2.57
CA LYS A 478 9.31 -24.91 -1.12
C LYS A 478 10.66 -24.86 -0.40
N LEU A 479 10.88 -23.85 0.44
CA LEU A 479 12.06 -23.80 1.30
C LEU A 479 12.01 -24.87 2.39
N ASN A 480 13.12 -25.59 2.56
CA ASN A 480 13.27 -26.60 3.60
C ASN A 480 13.52 -25.94 4.96
N TRP A 481 12.52 -25.98 5.85
CA TRP A 481 12.67 -25.60 7.25
C TRP A 481 12.70 -26.84 8.12
N LYS A 482 13.76 -27.01 8.92
CA LYS A 482 13.82 -28.08 9.91
C LYS A 482 13.07 -27.64 11.16
N LYS A 483 11.85 -28.16 11.33
CA LYS A 483 11.01 -27.93 12.51
C LYS A 483 11.75 -28.40 13.77
N SER A 484 11.83 -27.53 14.76
CA SER A 484 12.19 -27.89 16.13
C SER A 484 10.91 -27.83 16.95
N PRO A 485 10.55 -28.87 17.71
CA PRO A 485 9.35 -28.82 18.53
C PRO A 485 9.46 -27.67 19.52
N ILE A 486 8.45 -26.80 19.52
CA ILE A 486 8.30 -25.77 20.54
C ILE A 486 7.75 -26.44 21.79
N ILE A 487 8.46 -26.28 22.90
CA ILE A 487 8.04 -26.71 24.23
C ILE A 487 7.87 -25.44 25.04
N GLU A 488 6.64 -25.17 25.47
CA GLU A 488 6.35 -24.03 26.34
C GLU A 488 6.93 -24.28 27.73
N PRO A 489 7.73 -23.36 28.29
CA PRO A 489 8.18 -23.45 29.68
C PRO A 489 6.98 -23.27 30.62
N LEU A 490 7.14 -23.67 31.89
CA LEU A 490 6.14 -23.37 32.92
C LEU A 490 5.99 -21.86 33.13
N VAL A 491 7.09 -21.12 33.01
CA VAL A 491 7.16 -19.68 33.26
C VAL A 491 7.80 -18.99 32.06
N PRO A 492 7.17 -17.94 31.48
CA PRO A 492 7.76 -17.16 30.40
C PRO A 492 8.92 -16.29 30.90
N LEU A 493 9.84 -15.92 30.02
CA LEU A 493 10.97 -15.03 30.35
C LEU A 493 10.54 -13.56 30.43
N LEU A 494 9.62 -13.15 29.56
CA LEU A 494 8.97 -11.84 29.61
C LEU A 494 7.51 -11.99 29.23
N ASN A 495 6.63 -11.21 29.85
CA ASN A 495 5.22 -11.10 29.50
C ASN A 495 4.93 -9.87 28.62
N LYS A 496 3.69 -9.75 28.14
CA LYS A 496 3.24 -8.69 27.22
C LYS A 496 3.55 -7.29 27.76
N ARG A 497 3.28 -7.05 29.04
CA ARG A 497 3.50 -5.74 29.66
C ARG A 497 4.98 -5.36 29.63
N GLU A 498 5.86 -6.29 30.00
CA GLU A 498 7.31 -6.05 30.00
C GLU A 498 7.87 -5.90 28.58
N ILE A 499 7.37 -6.68 27.61
CA ILE A 499 7.78 -6.57 26.20
C ILE A 499 7.45 -5.16 25.67
N TYR A 500 6.26 -4.64 25.95
CA TYR A 500 5.82 -3.34 25.42
C TYR A 500 6.30 -2.12 26.22
N GLU A 501 7.05 -2.31 27.31
CA GLU A 501 7.93 -1.25 27.83
C GLU A 501 9.13 -0.98 26.89
N LEU A 502 9.44 -1.91 25.98
CA LEU A 502 10.60 -1.85 25.06
C LEU A 502 10.26 -1.31 23.67
N PHE A 503 8.98 -1.24 23.35
CA PHE A 503 8.50 -0.86 22.03
C PHE A 503 7.64 0.40 22.11
N PHE A 504 7.53 1.11 21.00
CA PHE A 504 6.73 2.33 20.85
C PHE A 504 5.31 2.06 20.34
N HIS A 505 4.90 0.79 20.29
CA HIS A 505 3.65 0.35 19.65
C HIS A 505 2.42 0.56 20.56
N GLY A 506 1.37 1.15 20.00
CA GLY A 506 0.04 1.22 20.60
C GLY A 506 -0.66 -0.13 20.57
N GLU A 507 -1.81 -0.23 21.26
CA GLU A 507 -2.50 -1.48 21.59
C GLU A 507 -2.73 -2.41 20.39
N LYS A 508 -3.08 -1.87 19.21
CA LYS A 508 -3.32 -2.70 18.01
C LYS A 508 -2.06 -3.34 17.43
N PHE A 509 -0.89 -2.76 17.68
CA PHE A 509 0.41 -3.31 17.25
C PHE A 509 1.11 -4.09 18.37
N GLN A 510 0.43 -4.31 19.51
CA GLN A 510 0.91 -5.16 20.60
C GLN A 510 0.63 -6.66 20.34
N VAL A 511 1.33 -7.20 19.34
CA VAL A 511 1.19 -8.54 18.76
C VAL A 511 1.89 -9.68 19.51
N LEU A 512 2.82 -9.37 20.42
CA LEU A 512 3.60 -10.34 21.20
C LEU A 512 3.00 -10.56 22.59
N LYS A 513 2.98 -11.81 23.04
CA LYS A 513 2.42 -12.19 24.34
C LYS A 513 3.48 -12.48 25.39
N GLU A 514 4.43 -13.35 25.06
CA GLU A 514 5.43 -13.81 26.00
C GLU A 514 6.64 -14.45 25.29
N ILE A 515 7.84 -14.23 25.83
CA ILE A 515 9.05 -14.93 25.39
C ILE A 515 9.08 -16.30 26.07
N ILE A 516 9.05 -17.38 25.28
CA ILE A 516 9.04 -18.75 25.80
C ILE A 516 10.38 -19.46 25.63
N GLN A 517 11.24 -19.04 24.70
CA GLN A 517 12.58 -19.57 24.55
C GLN A 517 13.56 -18.48 24.12
N LEU A 518 14.75 -18.46 24.72
CA LEU A 518 15.87 -17.60 24.33
C LEU A 518 17.18 -18.40 24.48
N GLU A 519 17.59 -19.07 23.41
CA GLU A 519 18.77 -19.95 23.40
C GLU A 519 19.19 -20.29 21.96
N LYS A 520 20.41 -20.80 21.77
CA LYS A 520 20.97 -21.29 20.51
C LYS A 520 20.79 -20.32 19.34
N ARG A 521 21.07 -19.03 19.58
CA ARG A 521 20.85 -17.93 18.60
C ARG A 521 19.40 -17.85 18.11
N LYS A 522 18.44 -18.23 18.94
CA LYS A 522 17.02 -18.27 18.60
C LYS A 522 16.20 -17.66 19.72
N ILE A 523 15.19 -16.90 19.35
CA ILE A 523 14.08 -16.51 20.21
C ILE A 523 12.80 -17.19 19.71
N VAL A 524 11.99 -17.67 20.65
CA VAL A 524 10.62 -18.10 20.39
C VAL A 524 9.68 -17.27 21.24
N VAL A 525 8.74 -16.60 20.58
CA VAL A 525 7.76 -15.71 21.20
C VAL A 525 6.38 -16.21 20.87
N LYS A 526 5.49 -16.22 21.86
CA LYS A 526 4.07 -16.49 21.66
C LYS A 526 3.36 -15.23 21.23
N THR A 527 2.40 -15.34 20.31
CA THR A 527 1.65 -14.19 19.79
C THR A 527 0.32 -14.00 20.51
N ASP A 528 -0.14 -12.77 20.53
CA ASP A 528 -1.48 -12.35 20.95
C ASP A 528 -1.93 -11.26 19.98
N ILE A 529 -2.34 -11.66 18.78
CA ILE A 529 -2.72 -10.73 17.71
C ILE A 529 -4.04 -10.04 18.10
N PRO A 530 -4.05 -8.72 18.30
CA PRO A 530 -5.27 -7.99 18.65
C PRO A 530 -6.35 -8.16 17.57
N SER A 531 -7.60 -8.30 18.02
CA SER A 531 -8.76 -8.33 17.14
C SER A 531 -9.34 -6.94 16.93
N GLY A 532 -9.89 -6.68 15.74
CA GLY A 532 -10.57 -5.44 15.40
C GLY A 532 -9.98 -4.81 14.14
N PRO A 533 -10.66 -3.82 13.56
CA PRO A 533 -10.18 -3.18 12.34
C PRO A 533 -9.00 -2.26 12.65
N LEU A 534 -7.99 -2.27 11.79
CA LEU A 534 -6.89 -1.32 11.68
C LEU A 534 -7.32 -0.01 10.99
N THR A 535 -8.50 0.05 10.38
CA THR A 535 -9.10 1.28 9.82
C THR A 535 -10.45 1.63 10.49
N THR A 536 -10.91 2.88 10.43
CA THR A 536 -12.23 3.29 10.95
C THR A 536 -13.29 3.42 9.87
N SER A 537 -14.54 3.10 10.22
CA SER A 537 -15.74 3.07 9.37
C SER A 537 -16.30 4.46 9.03
N GLY A 538 -15.44 5.41 8.67
CA GLY A 538 -15.84 6.65 8.00
C GLY A 538 -15.69 6.49 6.50
N SER A 539 -16.79 6.23 5.77
CA SER A 539 -16.90 6.08 4.29
C SER A 539 -16.34 4.78 3.64
N ARG A 540 -15.85 3.81 4.43
CA ARG A 540 -15.16 2.59 3.91
C ARG A 540 -15.96 1.26 3.98
N GLY A 541 -17.20 1.30 4.44
CA GLY A 541 -18.20 0.27 4.10
C GLY A 541 -18.30 -0.99 4.97
N ASN A 542 -17.47 -1.27 5.98
CA ASN A 542 -17.72 -2.31 7.00
C ASN A 542 -16.77 -2.18 8.21
N ASP A 543 -17.14 -2.75 9.37
CA ASP A 543 -16.33 -2.83 10.60
C ASP A 543 -15.22 -3.91 10.55
N THR A 544 -14.91 -4.44 9.36
CA THR A 544 -13.92 -5.51 9.16
C THR A 544 -13.00 -5.19 7.98
N ASP A 545 -11.69 -5.10 8.22
CA ASP A 545 -10.71 -4.97 7.15
C ASP A 545 -10.49 -6.32 6.44
N HIS A 546 -10.49 -6.34 5.10
CA HIS A 546 -10.18 -7.54 4.31
C HIS A 546 -8.75 -7.50 3.72
N PHE A 547 -7.76 -7.54 4.60
CA PHE A 547 -6.36 -7.66 4.19
C PHE A 547 -6.01 -9.03 3.58
N GLN A 548 -5.05 -9.03 2.67
CA GLN A 548 -4.56 -10.18 1.92
C GLN A 548 -3.48 -10.97 2.67
N LEU A 549 -2.61 -10.31 3.46
CA LEU A 549 -1.43 -10.93 4.11
C LEU A 549 -1.50 -11.06 5.64
N ASP A 550 -2.51 -10.49 6.29
CA ASP A 550 -2.55 -10.30 7.75
C ASP A 550 -1.31 -9.51 8.27
N PRO A 551 -1.36 -8.17 8.19
CA PRO A 551 -0.22 -7.31 8.53
C PRO A 551 0.31 -7.52 9.95
N LEU A 552 -0.55 -7.78 10.94
CA LEU A 552 -0.15 -7.96 12.34
C LEU A 552 0.58 -9.28 12.57
N THR A 553 0.19 -10.33 11.83
CA THR A 553 0.94 -11.59 11.82
C THR A 553 2.37 -11.38 11.33
N LEU A 554 2.57 -10.60 10.26
CA LEU A 554 3.92 -10.31 9.75
C LEU A 554 4.71 -9.38 10.70
N GLU A 555 4.04 -8.43 11.33
CA GLU A 555 4.63 -7.48 12.27
C GLU A 555 5.25 -8.20 13.47
N SER A 556 4.62 -9.27 13.93
CA SER A 556 5.14 -10.08 15.03
C SER A 556 6.53 -10.68 14.76
N VAL A 557 6.90 -10.89 13.48
CA VAL A 557 8.23 -11.34 13.09
C VAL A 557 9.27 -10.23 13.25
N PHE A 558 8.93 -9.01 12.83
CA PHE A 558 9.80 -7.86 12.98
C PHE A 558 10.06 -7.55 14.46
N GLN A 559 9.00 -7.54 15.27
CA GLN A 559 9.13 -7.31 16.71
C GLN A 559 9.90 -8.44 17.41
N ALA A 560 9.69 -9.71 17.04
CA ALA A 560 10.46 -10.82 17.64
C ALA A 560 11.95 -10.75 17.31
N ALA A 561 12.32 -10.39 16.08
CA ALA A 561 13.71 -10.21 15.69
C ALA A 561 14.36 -9.01 16.39
N ALA A 562 13.65 -7.87 16.46
CA ALA A 562 14.09 -6.70 17.21
C ALA A 562 14.25 -6.99 18.71
N LEU A 563 13.36 -7.80 19.30
CA LEU A 563 13.43 -8.20 20.70
C LEU A 563 14.68 -9.04 21.01
N PHE A 564 15.13 -9.88 20.06
CA PHE A 564 16.41 -10.58 20.19
C PHE A 564 17.58 -9.58 20.22
N ASP A 565 17.61 -8.61 19.29
CA ASP A 565 18.67 -7.57 19.25
C ASP A 565 18.71 -6.76 20.55
N ILE A 566 17.55 -6.31 21.03
CA ILE A 566 17.45 -5.50 22.26
C ILE A 566 18.01 -6.28 23.45
N ILE A 567 17.62 -7.55 23.60
CA ILE A 567 18.02 -8.35 24.77
C ILE A 567 19.47 -8.81 24.66
N VAL A 568 19.87 -9.35 23.51
CA VAL A 568 21.13 -10.09 23.35
C VAL A 568 22.26 -9.21 22.83
N ASN A 569 21.98 -8.33 21.87
CA ASN A 569 22.96 -7.51 21.17
C ASN A 569 23.01 -6.06 21.70
N ASP A 570 22.09 -5.68 22.60
CA ASP A 570 22.07 -4.40 23.33
C ASP A 570 21.86 -3.18 22.43
N HIS A 571 21.06 -3.32 21.38
CA HIS A 571 20.65 -2.21 20.53
C HIS A 571 19.24 -2.36 19.98
N PHE A 572 18.60 -1.23 19.66
CA PHE A 572 17.31 -1.21 18.98
C PHE A 572 17.52 -1.39 17.47
N SER A 573 16.59 -2.09 16.82
CA SER A 573 16.66 -2.34 15.38
C SER A 573 15.30 -2.21 14.70
N LEU A 574 15.32 -1.81 13.43
CA LEU A 574 14.13 -1.63 12.59
C LEU A 574 14.20 -2.51 11.33
N PRO A 575 13.06 -2.92 10.73
CA PRO A 575 13.07 -3.65 9.47
C PRO A 575 13.77 -2.86 8.35
N SER A 576 14.65 -3.55 7.61
CA SER A 576 15.45 -2.94 6.54
C SER A 576 15.37 -3.69 5.22
N LYS A 577 15.53 -5.01 5.22
CA LYS A 577 15.47 -5.83 3.99
C LYS A 577 14.91 -7.22 4.25
N ILE A 578 14.30 -7.81 3.24
CA ILE A 578 13.86 -9.21 3.25
C ILE A 578 14.29 -9.84 1.92
N SER A 579 15.17 -10.85 1.96
CA SER A 579 15.54 -11.53 0.72
C SER A 579 14.37 -12.30 0.12
N ASN A 580 13.63 -13.07 0.93
CA ASN A 580 12.40 -13.76 0.50
C ASN A 580 11.38 -13.85 1.64
N LEU A 581 10.14 -13.49 1.33
CA LEU A 581 8.94 -13.73 2.14
C LEU A 581 8.04 -14.73 1.43
N GLU A 582 7.62 -15.79 2.13
CA GLU A 582 6.63 -16.77 1.67
C GLU A 582 5.45 -16.84 2.64
N ILE A 583 4.23 -16.89 2.11
CA ILE A 583 2.98 -17.10 2.84
C ILE A 583 2.41 -18.45 2.44
N LEU A 584 2.22 -19.34 3.42
CA LEU A 584 1.95 -20.76 3.21
C LEU A 584 0.59 -21.22 3.74
N SER A 585 0.03 -20.52 4.72
CA SER A 585 -1.23 -20.89 5.39
C SER A 585 -1.95 -19.63 5.90
N LYS A 586 -3.27 -19.73 6.12
CA LYS A 586 -4.09 -18.68 6.75
C LYS A 586 -4.54 -19.06 8.17
N LYS A 587 -3.90 -20.07 8.78
CA LYS A 587 -4.15 -20.46 10.17
C LYS A 587 -3.81 -19.32 11.13
N LYS A 588 -4.44 -19.31 12.31
CA LYS A 588 -4.14 -18.33 13.36
C LYS A 588 -2.69 -18.50 13.85
N PRO A 589 -1.91 -17.41 13.95
CA PRO A 589 -0.56 -17.47 14.49
C PRO A 589 -0.59 -17.75 16.00
N LYS A 590 0.40 -18.51 16.45
CA LYS A 590 0.58 -18.86 17.86
C LYS A 590 2.02 -18.60 18.31
N TYR A 591 3.00 -18.94 17.49
CA TYR A 591 4.41 -18.80 17.82
C TYR A 591 5.19 -18.15 16.68
N ILE A 592 6.17 -17.34 17.05
CA ILE A 592 7.20 -16.82 16.17
C ILE A 592 8.52 -17.43 16.59
N GLU A 593 9.24 -18.02 15.63
CA GLU A 593 10.60 -18.46 15.83
C GLU A 593 11.51 -17.60 14.95
N ALA A 594 12.38 -16.80 15.56
CA ALA A 594 13.40 -16.02 14.87
C ALA A 594 14.79 -16.54 15.24
N ARG A 595 15.59 -16.91 14.23
CA ARG A 595 16.96 -17.43 14.38
C ARG A 595 17.95 -16.38 13.86
N PHE A 596 18.76 -15.87 14.76
CA PHE A 596 19.89 -14.99 14.45
C PHE A 596 20.96 -15.75 13.66
N LEU A 597 21.37 -15.18 12.53
CA LEU A 597 22.37 -15.76 11.63
C LEU A 597 23.74 -15.14 11.87
N LYS A 598 23.79 -13.82 11.75
CA LYS A 598 24.99 -12.98 11.82
C LYS A 598 24.59 -11.52 11.99
N GLU A 599 25.58 -10.69 12.23
CA GLU A 599 25.48 -9.24 12.31
C GLU A 599 26.68 -8.62 11.56
N ASP A 600 26.47 -7.45 10.98
CA ASP A 600 27.51 -6.56 10.45
C ASP A 600 27.46 -5.20 11.18
N GLU A 601 28.25 -4.21 10.76
CA GLU A 601 28.35 -2.90 11.43
C GLU A 601 27.01 -2.13 11.54
N SER A 602 25.99 -2.52 10.78
CA SER A 602 24.73 -1.79 10.68
C SER A 602 23.48 -2.66 10.71
N HIS A 603 23.59 -3.97 10.53
CA HIS A 603 22.45 -4.88 10.41
C HIS A 603 22.65 -6.20 11.15
N SER A 604 21.57 -6.67 11.74
CA SER A 604 21.40 -8.05 12.20
C SER A 604 20.55 -8.84 11.21
N TYR A 605 20.91 -10.11 10.97
CA TYR A 605 20.27 -10.97 9.97
C TYR A 605 19.61 -12.18 10.61
N TYR A 606 18.38 -12.46 10.20
CA TYR A 606 17.53 -13.51 10.76
C TYR A 606 16.90 -14.40 9.68
N ASN A 607 16.70 -15.67 10.03
CA ASN A 607 15.64 -16.46 9.42
C ASN A 607 14.51 -16.61 10.43
N ALA A 608 13.27 -16.37 10.02
CA ALA A 608 12.13 -16.44 10.93
C ALA A 608 10.93 -17.14 10.31
N VAL A 609 10.12 -17.75 11.17
CA VAL A 609 8.87 -18.41 10.79
C VAL A 609 7.74 -18.06 11.74
N VAL A 610 6.54 -17.95 11.18
CA VAL A 610 5.29 -17.87 11.93
C VAL A 610 4.68 -19.28 11.97
N LEU A 611 4.24 -19.70 13.14
CA LEU A 611 3.72 -21.04 13.40
C LEU A 611 2.32 -20.97 14.03
N SER A 612 1.44 -21.88 13.63
CA SER A 612 0.15 -22.13 14.27
C SER A 612 0.29 -22.95 15.56
N GLU A 613 -0.83 -23.20 16.26
CA GLU A 613 -0.88 -24.04 17.46
C GLU A 613 -0.34 -25.46 17.22
N ASP A 614 -0.69 -26.07 16.09
CA ASP A 614 -0.18 -27.37 15.62
C ASP A 614 1.20 -27.29 14.95
N GLN A 615 1.89 -26.15 15.09
CA GLN A 615 3.23 -25.88 14.55
C GLN A 615 3.30 -26.04 13.02
N GLU A 616 2.21 -25.77 12.30
CA GLU A 616 2.22 -25.57 10.85
C GLU A 616 2.83 -24.20 10.54
N ILE A 617 3.63 -24.12 9.47
CA ILE A 617 4.28 -22.86 9.10
C ILE A 617 3.27 -22.01 8.32
N ILE A 618 2.98 -20.82 8.85
CA ILE A 618 2.09 -19.82 8.27
C ILE A 618 2.86 -18.93 7.29
N ALA A 619 4.01 -18.41 7.71
CA ALA A 619 4.87 -17.56 6.89
C ALA A 619 6.36 -17.84 7.16
N LYS A 620 7.21 -17.56 6.17
CA LYS A 620 8.67 -17.69 6.27
C LYS A 620 9.36 -16.42 5.79
N PHE A 621 10.30 -15.94 6.60
CA PHE A 621 11.19 -14.83 6.31
C PHE A 621 12.61 -15.37 6.20
N ASN A 622 13.23 -15.20 5.05
CA ASN A 622 14.60 -15.63 4.82
C ASN A 622 15.51 -14.43 4.68
N ASN A 623 16.60 -14.47 5.45
CA ASN A 623 17.60 -13.42 5.48
C ASN A 623 16.94 -12.04 5.67
N LEU A 624 16.04 -11.96 6.66
CA LEU A 624 15.47 -10.72 7.17
C LEU A 624 16.62 -9.92 7.78
N ALA A 625 16.91 -8.76 7.22
CA ALA A 625 17.86 -7.80 7.78
C ALA A 625 17.09 -6.73 8.55
N ILE A 626 17.49 -6.52 9.80
CA ILE A 626 17.03 -5.40 10.62
C ILE A 626 18.22 -4.46 10.86
N ILE A 627 18.02 -3.16 10.63
CA ILE A 627 19.05 -2.12 10.72
C ILE A 627 19.12 -1.58 12.15
N HIS A 628 20.32 -1.38 12.66
CA HIS A 628 20.57 -0.75 13.96
C HIS A 628 20.06 0.70 13.94
N ALA A 629 19.18 1.03 14.87
CA ALA A 629 18.55 2.34 14.92
C ALA A 629 19.00 3.09 16.19
N PRO A 630 19.37 4.39 16.08
CA PRO A 630 19.74 5.21 17.24
C PRO A 630 18.49 5.70 17.99
N ILE A 631 17.61 4.77 18.37
CA ILE A 631 16.38 5.04 19.11
C ILE A 631 16.60 4.58 20.55
N SER A 632 16.42 5.50 21.50
CA SER A 632 16.37 5.17 22.91
C SER A 632 14.92 5.06 23.38
N VAL A 633 14.59 3.94 24.03
CA VAL A 633 13.31 3.76 24.71
C VAL A 633 13.55 3.91 26.20
N LYS A 634 12.74 4.72 26.88
CA LYS A 634 12.84 4.91 28.32
C LYS A 634 12.21 3.69 29.01
N ILE A 635 13.07 2.77 29.45
CA ILE A 635 12.67 1.59 30.21
C ILE A 635 12.70 1.87 31.72
N SER A 636 11.92 1.13 32.48
CA SER A 636 11.97 1.21 33.95
C SER A 636 13.31 0.67 34.49
N ASP A 637 13.79 1.22 35.61
CA ASP A 637 15.03 0.73 36.27
C ASP A 637 14.94 -0.77 36.60
N LYS A 638 13.72 -1.22 36.93
CA LYS A 638 13.41 -2.63 37.18
C LYS A 638 13.68 -3.50 35.94
N LEU A 639 13.18 -3.09 34.78
CA LEU A 639 13.36 -3.84 33.53
C LEU A 639 14.80 -3.76 33.03
N SER A 640 15.47 -2.60 33.21
CA SER A 640 16.88 -2.44 32.89
C SER A 640 17.78 -3.42 33.63
N ASN A 641 17.56 -3.61 34.94
CA ASN A 641 18.30 -4.60 35.72
C ASN A 641 18.00 -6.03 35.25
N TYR A 642 16.72 -6.33 34.95
CA TYR A 642 16.32 -7.66 34.50
C TYR A 642 16.90 -8.04 33.13
N PHE A 643 17.19 -7.07 32.26
CA PHE A 643 17.89 -7.34 30.99
C PHE A 643 19.28 -7.93 31.17
N GLN A 644 20.04 -7.44 32.15
CA GLN A 644 21.34 -8.05 32.44
C GLN A 644 21.17 -9.51 32.85
N THR A 645 20.15 -9.82 33.65
CA THR A 645 19.79 -11.21 34.00
C THR A 645 19.42 -12.02 32.75
N LEU A 646 18.66 -11.48 31.80
CA LEU A 646 18.31 -12.21 30.56
C LEU A 646 19.53 -12.46 29.65
N GLN A 647 20.50 -11.55 29.62
CA GLN A 647 21.77 -11.76 28.92
C GLN A 647 22.59 -12.90 29.55
N GLU A 648 22.72 -12.89 30.89
CA GLU A 648 23.38 -13.98 31.61
C GLU A 648 22.64 -15.32 31.40
N TYR A 649 21.30 -15.31 31.45
CA TYR A 649 20.46 -16.47 31.16
C TYR A 649 20.74 -17.06 29.77
N TYR A 650 20.78 -16.21 28.73
CA TYR A 650 21.05 -16.62 27.36
C TYR A 650 22.43 -17.27 27.23
N LEU A 651 23.46 -16.68 27.87
CA LEU A 651 24.82 -17.24 27.87
C LEU A 651 24.87 -18.61 28.58
N LEU A 652 24.25 -18.72 29.75
CA LEU A 652 24.19 -19.97 30.53
C LEU A 652 23.45 -21.08 29.76
N LYS A 653 22.30 -20.77 29.15
CA LYS A 653 21.54 -21.73 28.33
C LYS A 653 22.29 -22.16 27.06
N ASN A 654 23.03 -21.27 26.40
CA ASN A 654 23.79 -21.63 25.19
C ASN A 654 24.97 -22.55 25.48
N ASN A 655 25.64 -22.29 26.60
CA ASN A 655 26.77 -23.08 27.04
C ASN A 655 26.34 -24.47 27.55
N ASN A 656 25.10 -24.61 28.00
CA ASN A 656 24.56 -25.87 28.50
C ASN A 656 23.70 -26.61 27.45
N GLN A 657 24.17 -27.76 26.98
CA GLN A 657 23.42 -28.58 26.01
C GLN A 657 22.52 -29.65 26.65
N SER A 658 22.49 -29.76 27.98
CA SER A 658 21.78 -30.83 28.68
C SER A 658 20.29 -30.49 28.87
N LYS A 659 19.39 -31.32 28.34
CA LYS A 659 17.93 -31.22 28.55
C LYS A 659 17.49 -31.48 30.00
N ASN A 660 18.40 -31.97 30.82
CA ASN A 660 18.16 -32.36 32.20
C ASN A 660 18.36 -31.20 33.19
N ILE A 661 18.76 -30.02 32.71
CA ILE A 661 19.06 -28.85 33.54
C ILE A 661 18.09 -27.71 33.19
N GLU A 662 17.46 -27.15 34.21
CA GLU A 662 16.63 -25.96 34.10
C GLU A 662 17.32 -24.78 34.81
N ILE A 663 17.19 -23.60 34.22
CA ILE A 663 17.72 -22.34 34.77
C ILE A 663 16.55 -21.37 34.74
N LEU A 664 16.21 -20.77 35.88
CA LEU A 664 15.03 -19.94 36.02
C LEU A 664 15.41 -18.60 36.64
N PRO A 665 15.16 -17.47 35.97
CA PRO A 665 15.38 -16.15 36.57
C PRO A 665 14.43 -15.94 37.76
N ILE A 666 14.99 -15.70 38.96
CA ILE A 666 14.24 -15.50 40.21
C ILE A 666 13.37 -14.25 40.13
N GLU A 667 13.91 -13.18 39.53
CA GLU A 667 13.18 -11.90 39.43
C GLU A 667 11.86 -12.09 38.67
N GLN A 668 11.78 -12.97 37.66
CA GLN A 668 10.52 -13.22 36.96
C GLN A 668 9.46 -13.86 37.85
N ILE A 669 9.86 -14.80 38.70
CA ILE A 669 8.96 -15.45 39.67
C ILE A 669 8.45 -14.43 40.68
N LYS A 670 9.35 -13.56 41.15
CA LYS A 670 8.99 -12.44 42.03
C LYS A 670 7.97 -11.51 41.36
N GLN A 671 8.18 -11.13 40.11
CA GLN A 671 7.27 -10.25 39.38
C GLN A 671 5.89 -10.87 39.19
N MET A 672 5.82 -12.13 38.76
CA MET A 672 4.54 -12.83 38.57
C MET A 672 3.79 -13.01 39.90
N TYR A 673 4.50 -13.39 40.97
CA TYR A 673 3.91 -13.53 42.31
C TYR A 673 3.43 -12.20 42.90
N GLN A 674 4.15 -11.11 42.70
CA GLN A 674 3.74 -9.78 43.17
C GLN A 674 2.52 -9.25 42.40
N ASN A 675 2.38 -9.61 41.12
CA ASN A 675 1.22 -9.26 40.31
C ASN A 675 -0.02 -10.07 40.72
N ASP A 676 0.14 -11.38 40.93
CA ASP A 676 -0.92 -12.27 41.42
C ASP A 676 -0.34 -13.39 42.30
N PRO A 677 -0.46 -13.32 43.64
CA PRO A 677 0.04 -14.35 44.53
C PRO A 677 -0.60 -15.73 44.31
N ASN A 678 -1.84 -15.79 43.83
CA ASN A 678 -2.54 -17.05 43.59
C ASN A 678 -2.00 -17.80 42.38
N TRP A 679 -1.29 -17.11 41.48
CA TRP A 679 -0.66 -17.71 40.29
C TRP A 679 0.22 -18.92 40.63
N ILE A 680 0.84 -18.93 41.81
CA ILE A 680 1.73 -20.02 42.25
C ILE A 680 1.01 -21.37 42.39
N SER A 681 -0.31 -21.35 42.64
CA SER A 681 -1.16 -22.55 42.74
C SER A 681 -1.28 -23.32 41.43
N ASN A 682 -0.94 -22.70 40.29
CA ASN A 682 -0.88 -23.38 39.00
C ASN A 682 0.33 -24.33 38.88
N TYR A 683 1.30 -24.24 39.79
CA TYR A 683 2.58 -24.99 39.70
C TYR A 683 2.93 -25.76 40.97
N LEU A 684 2.56 -25.22 42.14
CA LEU A 684 2.83 -25.82 43.44
C LEU A 684 1.58 -26.51 43.98
N THR A 685 1.79 -27.61 44.69
CA THR A 685 0.73 -28.30 45.45
C THR A 685 0.36 -27.51 46.70
N GLU A 686 -0.81 -27.80 47.29
CA GLU A 686 -1.23 -27.20 48.56
C GLU A 686 -0.19 -27.41 49.68
N ASN A 687 0.43 -28.60 49.73
CA ASN A 687 1.48 -28.92 50.70
C ASN A 687 2.76 -28.10 50.51
N GLU A 688 3.17 -27.85 49.27
CA GLU A 688 4.32 -27.01 48.94
C GLU A 688 4.04 -25.53 49.27
N ILE A 689 2.81 -25.07 49.01
CA ILE A 689 2.36 -23.72 49.39
C ILE A 689 2.34 -23.58 50.91
N GLU A 690 1.80 -24.55 51.65
CA GLU A 690 1.80 -24.55 53.12
C GLU A 690 3.24 -24.56 53.66
N SER A 691 4.10 -25.41 53.09
CA SER A 691 5.52 -25.50 53.43
C SER A 691 6.26 -24.19 53.23
N SER A 692 5.83 -23.34 52.30
CA SER A 692 6.42 -22.03 52.06
C SER A 692 6.18 -21.04 53.20
N LYS A 693 5.12 -21.22 54.02
CA LYS A 693 4.76 -20.31 55.12
C LYS A 693 5.82 -20.24 56.21
N LYS A 694 6.69 -21.26 56.33
CA LYS A 694 7.83 -21.23 57.27
C LYS A 694 8.86 -20.14 56.96
N TYR A 695 8.91 -19.67 55.70
CA TYR A 695 9.83 -18.61 55.30
C TYR A 695 9.20 -17.23 55.55
N ARG A 696 9.67 -16.53 56.58
CA ARG A 696 9.16 -15.17 56.89
C ARG A 696 9.62 -14.11 55.89
N ASN A 697 10.81 -14.29 55.30
CA ASN A 697 11.40 -13.37 54.33
C ASN A 697 10.87 -13.67 52.91
N GLU A 698 10.38 -12.64 52.22
CA GLU A 698 9.87 -12.74 50.84
C GLU A 698 10.94 -13.27 49.87
N LYS A 699 12.18 -12.80 49.94
CA LYS A 699 13.29 -13.31 49.11
C LYS A 699 13.42 -14.83 49.22
N ARG A 700 13.44 -15.36 50.45
CA ARG A 700 13.53 -16.81 50.70
C ARG A 700 12.30 -17.58 50.22
N LYS A 701 11.11 -16.96 50.26
CA LYS A 701 9.88 -17.54 49.68
C LYS A 701 9.98 -17.64 48.16
N ILE A 702 10.40 -16.57 47.48
CA ILE A 702 10.58 -16.57 46.03
C ILE A 702 11.67 -17.57 45.60
N GLU A 703 12.81 -17.63 46.31
CA GLU A 703 13.86 -18.62 46.07
C GLU A 703 13.30 -20.05 46.18
N TYR A 704 12.49 -20.33 47.20
CA TYR A 704 11.81 -21.61 47.36
C TYR A 704 10.87 -21.90 46.18
N PHE A 705 9.98 -20.97 45.83
CA PHE A 705 9.06 -21.13 44.70
C PHE A 705 9.80 -21.38 43.38
N SER A 706 10.83 -20.58 43.10
CA SER A 706 11.66 -20.68 41.90
C SER A 706 12.38 -22.02 41.82
N GLY A 707 12.92 -22.52 42.95
CA GLY A 707 13.55 -23.85 43.01
C GLY A 707 12.59 -25.00 42.71
N ILE A 708 11.36 -24.96 43.27
CA ILE A 708 10.33 -25.97 43.01
C ILE A 708 9.91 -25.96 41.54
N ILE A 709 9.65 -24.79 40.98
CA ILE A 709 9.26 -24.63 39.57
C ILE A 709 10.37 -25.14 38.64
N ALA A 710 11.64 -24.82 38.93
CA ALA A 710 12.77 -25.33 38.15
C ALA A 710 12.84 -26.86 38.20
N ALA A 711 12.65 -27.46 39.39
CA ALA A 711 12.61 -28.92 39.55
C ALA A 711 11.46 -29.55 38.76
N LYS A 712 10.22 -29.09 38.93
CA LYS A 712 9.08 -29.61 38.18
C LYS A 712 9.24 -29.46 36.67
N THR A 713 9.87 -28.37 36.21
CA THR A 713 10.21 -28.19 34.78
C THR A 713 11.20 -29.27 34.31
N CYS A 714 12.27 -29.55 35.08
CA CYS A 714 13.20 -30.65 34.79
C CYS A 714 12.49 -32.01 34.74
N TYR A 715 11.57 -32.26 35.67
CA TYR A 715 10.79 -33.50 35.72
C TYR A 715 9.96 -33.71 34.46
N LEU A 716 9.17 -32.71 34.04
CA LEU A 716 8.36 -32.76 32.82
C LEU A 716 9.22 -32.99 31.58
N ASN A 717 10.34 -32.25 31.47
CA ASN A 717 11.31 -32.41 30.39
C ASN A 717 11.93 -33.81 30.36
N HIS A 718 12.21 -34.41 31.53
CA HIS A 718 12.74 -35.77 31.65
C HIS A 718 11.75 -36.82 31.14
N LEU A 719 10.47 -36.67 31.49
CA LEU A 719 9.43 -37.59 31.03
C LEU A 719 9.08 -37.40 29.55
N LYS A 720 9.51 -36.30 28.91
CA LYS A 720 9.15 -35.88 27.55
C LYS A 720 7.65 -35.59 27.37
N TYR A 721 6.94 -35.26 28.45
CA TYR A 721 5.51 -34.91 28.41
C TYR A 721 5.33 -33.39 28.46
N VAL A 722 4.22 -32.93 27.87
CA VAL A 722 3.74 -31.53 27.96
C VAL A 722 2.46 -31.46 28.81
N ASP A 723 2.01 -32.59 29.38
CA ASP A 723 0.80 -32.62 30.19
C ASP A 723 1.04 -32.02 31.57
N ARG A 724 0.60 -30.77 31.72
CA ARG A 724 0.73 -29.96 32.95
C ARG A 724 -0.17 -30.46 34.09
N SER A 725 -1.14 -31.35 33.84
CA SER A 725 -2.00 -31.92 34.90
C SER A 725 -1.17 -32.68 35.96
N SER A 726 -0.05 -33.27 35.53
CA SER A 726 0.90 -34.01 36.38
C SER A 726 1.66 -33.16 37.42
N LEU A 727 1.58 -31.82 37.34
CA LEU A 727 2.24 -30.94 38.32
C LEU A 727 1.65 -31.08 39.74
N SER A 728 0.37 -31.47 39.82
CA SER A 728 -0.33 -31.73 41.08
C SER A 728 -0.02 -33.12 41.66
N ASP A 729 0.45 -34.04 40.82
CA ASP A 729 0.75 -35.43 41.18
C ASP A 729 2.16 -35.61 41.77
N VAL A 730 3.00 -34.57 41.67
CA VAL A 730 4.41 -34.62 42.06
C VAL A 730 4.76 -33.46 42.99
N GLU A 731 5.34 -33.81 44.14
CA GLU A 731 5.85 -32.89 45.15
C GLU A 731 7.37 -33.02 45.29
N ILE A 732 8.02 -31.96 45.75
CA ILE A 732 9.44 -32.00 46.11
C ILE A 732 9.59 -32.12 47.63
N HIS A 733 10.08 -33.26 48.09
CA HIS A 733 10.39 -33.52 49.49
C HIS A 733 11.90 -33.45 49.73
N LYS A 734 12.32 -33.46 51.00
CA LYS A 734 13.73 -33.50 51.39
C LYS A 734 13.95 -34.65 52.36
N ASP A 735 15.07 -35.36 52.21
CA ASP A 735 15.49 -36.39 53.17
C ASP A 735 16.10 -35.78 54.45
N ASP A 736 16.51 -36.63 55.38
CA ASP A 736 17.11 -36.22 56.67
C ASP A 736 18.41 -35.41 56.52
N LYS A 737 19.11 -35.56 55.39
CA LYS A 737 20.31 -34.78 55.04
C LYS A 737 19.98 -33.53 54.23
N GLY A 738 18.69 -33.25 53.98
CA GLY A 738 18.21 -32.09 53.23
C GLY A 738 18.28 -32.24 51.70
N LYS A 739 18.59 -33.43 51.18
CA LYS A 739 18.66 -33.70 49.74
C LYS A 739 17.24 -33.74 49.15
N PRO A 740 16.96 -32.99 48.06
CA PRO A 740 15.64 -32.98 47.47
C PRO A 740 15.38 -34.24 46.62
N PHE A 741 14.14 -34.72 46.64
CA PHE A 741 13.67 -35.82 45.79
C PHE A 741 12.22 -35.59 45.34
N TYR A 742 11.83 -36.23 44.24
CA TYR A 742 10.46 -36.20 43.74
C TYR A 742 9.60 -37.23 44.47
N TYR A 743 8.45 -36.83 44.99
CA TYR A 743 7.47 -37.69 45.65
C TYR A 743 6.20 -37.73 44.81
N SER A 744 5.69 -38.93 44.52
CA SER A 744 4.41 -39.08 43.83
C SER A 744 3.26 -39.07 44.83
N ASN A 745 2.34 -38.13 44.67
CA ASN A 745 1.11 -38.05 45.47
C ASN A 745 0.12 -39.18 45.15
N ILE A 746 0.16 -39.68 43.91
CA ILE A 746 -0.66 -40.83 43.47
C ILE A 746 -0.14 -42.12 44.10
N ASP A 747 1.13 -42.44 43.88
CA ASP A 747 1.73 -43.71 44.31
C ASP A 747 2.18 -43.70 45.78
N LYS A 748 2.16 -42.54 46.42
CA LYS A 748 2.63 -42.29 47.80
C LYS A 748 4.04 -42.84 48.07
N LYS A 749 4.96 -42.62 47.13
CA LYS A 749 6.35 -43.08 47.20
C LYS A 749 7.32 -42.14 46.49
N GLU A 750 8.60 -42.24 46.84
CA GLU A 750 9.68 -41.58 46.12
C GLU A 750 9.75 -42.07 44.66
N ILE A 751 9.88 -41.12 43.74
CA ILE A 751 10.09 -41.40 42.33
C ILE A 751 11.60 -41.63 42.13
N PRO A 752 12.04 -42.75 41.53
CA PRO A 752 13.44 -43.13 41.44
C PRO A 752 14.21 -42.34 40.38
N ILE A 753 14.23 -41.01 40.53
CA ILE A 753 14.93 -40.04 39.69
C ILE A 753 15.56 -39.02 40.64
N ASN A 754 16.88 -38.85 40.54
CA ASN A 754 17.61 -37.93 41.41
C ASN A 754 17.39 -36.49 40.98
N LEU A 755 17.37 -35.61 41.97
CA LEU A 755 17.18 -34.17 41.84
C LEU A 755 18.28 -33.43 42.62
N SER A 756 18.77 -32.34 42.03
CA SER A 756 19.56 -31.33 42.73
C SER A 756 19.00 -29.96 42.38
N ILE A 757 18.87 -29.09 43.38
CA ILE A 757 18.41 -27.71 43.24
C ILE A 757 19.47 -26.81 43.86
N SER A 758 19.79 -25.69 43.21
CA SER A 758 20.58 -24.60 43.80
C SER A 758 19.98 -23.24 43.42
N HIS A 759 20.35 -22.21 44.16
CA HIS A 759 19.97 -20.82 43.88
C HIS A 759 21.16 -19.90 44.14
N SER A 760 21.36 -18.90 43.30
CA SER A 760 22.35 -17.84 43.56
C SER A 760 21.91 -16.55 42.91
N HIS A 761 21.82 -15.52 43.73
CA HIS A 761 21.46 -14.15 43.35
C HIS A 761 20.23 -14.09 42.43
N ASP A 762 20.45 -14.05 41.12
CA ASP A 762 19.39 -13.83 40.12
C ASP A 762 18.72 -15.11 39.61
N PHE A 763 19.23 -16.31 39.94
CA PHE A 763 18.79 -17.55 39.32
C PHE A 763 18.56 -18.70 40.30
N SER A 764 17.57 -19.53 39.98
CA SER A 764 17.45 -20.89 40.49
C SER A 764 17.80 -21.89 39.39
N VAL A 765 18.50 -22.96 39.76
CA VAL A 765 18.88 -24.04 38.85
C VAL A 765 18.45 -25.38 39.41
N ALA A 766 17.98 -26.26 38.53
CA ALA A 766 17.65 -27.63 38.88
C ALA A 766 18.27 -28.61 37.88
N MET A 767 18.61 -29.80 38.35
CA MET A 767 19.09 -30.90 37.50
C MET A 767 18.38 -32.20 37.88
N THR A 768 18.02 -33.00 36.89
CA THR A 768 17.33 -34.28 37.08
C THR A 768 17.94 -35.40 36.25
N SER A 769 18.21 -36.57 36.84
CA SER A 769 18.70 -37.74 36.12
C SER A 769 18.39 -39.05 36.86
N LYS A 770 18.45 -40.18 36.14
CA LYS A 770 18.45 -41.51 36.78
C LYS A 770 19.75 -41.79 37.53
N LYS A 771 20.82 -41.11 37.15
CA LYS A 771 22.13 -41.11 37.83
C LYS A 771 22.12 -40.15 39.02
N LEU A 772 23.11 -40.27 39.90
CA LEU A 772 23.29 -39.29 40.98
C LEU A 772 23.67 -37.94 40.36
N VAL A 773 23.03 -36.86 40.82
CA VAL A 773 23.23 -35.52 40.25
C VAL A 773 23.47 -34.48 41.33
N GLY A 774 24.32 -33.52 40.99
CA GLY A 774 24.53 -32.31 41.77
C GLY A 774 24.69 -31.13 40.84
N ILE A 775 24.05 -30.02 41.16
CA ILE A 775 24.15 -28.77 40.39
C ILE A 775 24.36 -27.62 41.35
N ASP A 776 25.18 -26.67 40.90
CA ASP A 776 25.42 -25.44 41.63
C ASP A 776 25.70 -24.26 40.70
N LEU A 777 25.35 -23.06 41.13
CA LEU A 777 25.50 -21.82 40.38
C LEU A 777 26.02 -20.75 41.34
N GLU A 778 27.06 -20.01 40.96
CA GLU A 778 27.60 -18.93 41.79
C GLU A 778 27.97 -17.68 41.00
N LEU A 779 27.85 -16.52 41.67
CA LEU A 779 28.35 -15.25 41.16
C LEU A 779 29.89 -15.23 41.23
N ILE A 780 30.52 -14.69 40.18
CA ILE A 780 31.96 -14.49 40.13
C ILE A 780 32.32 -13.33 41.06
N GLU A 781 32.89 -13.65 42.20
CA GLU A 781 33.31 -12.67 43.20
C GLU A 781 34.58 -13.08 43.94
N SER A 782 35.32 -12.07 44.41
CA SER A 782 36.48 -12.27 45.25
C SER A 782 36.05 -12.72 46.64
N ARG A 783 36.65 -13.79 47.15
CA ARG A 783 36.39 -14.31 48.50
C ARG A 783 37.55 -13.99 49.45
N ALA A 784 37.30 -14.07 50.75
CA ALA A 784 38.33 -13.86 51.76
C ALA A 784 39.44 -14.94 51.66
N PRO A 785 40.72 -14.62 51.94
CA PRO A 785 41.81 -15.60 51.91
C PRO A 785 41.59 -16.83 52.82
N SER A 786 40.84 -16.68 53.93
CA SER A 786 40.45 -17.78 54.82
C SER A 786 39.61 -18.84 54.10
N PHE A 787 38.64 -18.40 53.30
CA PHE A 787 37.79 -19.29 52.50
C PHE A 787 38.63 -20.20 51.60
N TYR A 788 39.63 -19.65 50.92
CA TYR A 788 40.48 -20.45 50.03
C TYR A 788 41.28 -21.51 50.78
N LYS A 789 41.68 -21.24 52.03
CA LYS A 789 42.44 -22.18 52.86
C LYS A 789 41.59 -23.37 53.34
N GLU A 790 40.32 -23.12 53.63
CA GLU A 790 39.37 -24.12 54.11
C GLU A 790 38.81 -25.01 52.99
N ILE A 791 38.62 -24.44 51.79
CA ILE A 791 37.91 -25.12 50.69
C ILE A 791 38.86 -25.79 49.69
N PHE A 792 40.01 -25.18 49.38
CA PHE A 792 40.88 -25.65 48.30
C PHE A 792 42.17 -26.29 48.82
N THR A 793 42.62 -27.34 48.17
CA THR A 793 43.93 -27.96 48.43
C THR A 793 45.07 -27.01 48.02
N ASP A 794 46.29 -27.22 48.54
CA ASP A 794 47.47 -26.43 48.14
C ASP A 794 47.70 -26.42 46.62
N ALA A 795 47.46 -27.56 45.96
CA ALA A 795 47.60 -27.68 44.52
C ALA A 795 46.58 -26.83 43.76
N GLU A 796 45.33 -26.77 44.24
CA GLU A 796 44.28 -25.92 43.65
C GLU A 796 44.53 -24.44 43.91
N ARG A 797 44.94 -24.06 45.13
CA ARG A 797 45.25 -22.66 45.48
C ARG A 797 46.33 -22.07 44.58
N LYS A 798 47.39 -22.86 44.28
CA LYS A 798 48.46 -22.47 43.34
C LYS A 798 47.97 -22.28 41.90
N LEU A 799 46.89 -22.96 41.52
CA LEU A 799 46.29 -22.83 40.18
C LEU A 799 45.31 -21.65 40.10
N ILE A 800 44.58 -21.40 41.19
CA ILE A 800 43.61 -20.30 41.28
C ILE A 800 44.32 -18.95 41.36
N SER A 801 45.43 -18.85 42.11
CA SER A 801 46.25 -17.64 42.23
C SER A 801 45.44 -16.37 42.50
N GLU A 802 44.45 -16.45 43.40
CA GLU A 802 43.53 -15.36 43.76
C GLU A 802 42.63 -14.82 42.63
N SER A 803 42.54 -15.50 41.48
CA SER A 803 41.54 -15.20 40.46
C SER A 803 40.13 -15.48 40.99
N ALA A 804 39.29 -14.44 41.10
CA ALA A 804 37.88 -14.57 41.48
C ALA A 804 37.11 -15.55 40.58
N GLU A 805 37.38 -15.53 39.27
CA GLU A 805 36.77 -16.44 38.30
C GLU A 805 37.18 -17.90 38.55
N LEU A 806 38.49 -18.18 38.66
CA LEU A 806 38.95 -19.55 38.92
C LEU A 806 38.57 -20.04 40.33
N GLY A 807 38.57 -19.16 41.32
CA GLY A 807 38.13 -19.46 42.68
C GLY A 807 36.67 -19.88 42.70
N THR A 808 35.81 -19.08 42.07
CA THR A 808 34.38 -19.40 41.91
C THR A 808 34.22 -20.70 41.11
N LEU A 809 34.99 -20.89 40.03
CA LEU A 809 34.91 -22.07 39.18
C LEU A 809 35.15 -23.37 39.96
N TYR A 810 36.22 -23.42 40.75
CA TYR A 810 36.54 -24.59 41.54
C TYR A 810 35.56 -24.77 42.72
N TRP A 811 35.08 -23.67 43.31
CA TRP A 811 34.09 -23.72 44.39
C TRP A 811 32.79 -24.37 43.92
N THR A 812 32.16 -23.80 42.88
CA THR A 812 30.91 -24.29 42.31
C THR A 812 31.04 -25.75 41.87
N ALA A 813 32.19 -26.15 41.32
CA ALA A 813 32.45 -27.53 40.94
C ALA A 813 32.55 -28.49 42.14
N LYS A 814 33.19 -28.07 43.25
CA LYS A 814 33.25 -28.86 44.49
C LYS A 814 31.87 -29.01 45.12
N GLU A 815 31.08 -27.94 45.14
CA GLU A 815 29.72 -27.99 45.68
C GLU A 815 28.80 -28.89 44.84
N ALA A 816 28.85 -28.78 43.51
CA ALA A 816 28.12 -29.67 42.61
C ALA A 816 28.53 -31.15 42.80
N PHE A 817 29.83 -31.44 42.97
CA PHE A 817 30.29 -32.79 43.28
C PHE A 817 29.76 -33.30 44.62
N SER A 818 29.82 -32.47 45.66
CA SER A 818 29.35 -32.85 47.00
C SER A 818 27.83 -33.12 47.05
N LYS A 819 27.05 -32.31 46.33
CA LYS A 819 25.61 -32.52 46.13
C LYS A 819 25.33 -33.85 45.41
N ALA A 820 26.13 -34.20 44.39
CA ALA A 820 25.95 -35.45 43.65
C ALA A 820 26.18 -36.71 44.50
N ILE A 821 27.17 -36.70 45.40
CA ILE A 821 27.42 -37.84 46.29
C ILE A 821 26.49 -37.89 47.51
N GLY A 822 25.67 -36.85 47.73
CA GLY A 822 24.70 -36.77 48.82
C GLY A 822 25.28 -36.37 50.18
N GLU A 823 26.48 -35.78 50.21
CA GLU A 823 27.13 -35.33 51.45
C GLU A 823 26.97 -33.83 51.70
N GLY A 824 26.79 -33.00 50.65
CA GLY A 824 26.59 -31.56 50.81
C GLY A 824 27.71 -30.89 51.61
N PHE A 825 27.39 -30.14 52.66
CA PHE A 825 28.40 -29.51 53.54
C PHE A 825 28.99 -30.45 54.60
N HIS A 826 28.53 -31.71 54.69
CA HIS A 826 29.09 -32.70 55.61
C HIS A 826 30.42 -33.30 55.10
N ILE A 827 30.81 -32.98 53.86
CA ILE A 827 32.11 -33.36 53.31
C ILE A 827 33.21 -32.41 53.81
N ASN A 828 34.41 -32.94 54.03
CA ASN A 828 35.60 -32.09 54.09
C ASN A 828 36.08 -31.81 52.66
N PHE A 829 35.96 -30.57 52.20
CA PHE A 829 36.33 -30.17 50.84
C PHE A 829 37.83 -30.33 50.53
N LEU A 830 38.69 -30.42 51.53
CA LEU A 830 40.12 -30.71 51.36
C LEU A 830 40.40 -32.18 50.99
N ASP A 831 39.44 -33.09 51.21
CA ASP A 831 39.53 -34.49 50.78
C ASP A 831 39.28 -34.64 49.27
N VAL A 832 38.74 -33.61 48.63
CA VAL A 832 38.45 -33.56 47.18
C VAL A 832 39.46 -32.66 46.49
N GLN A 833 40.25 -33.21 45.57
CA GLN A 833 41.12 -32.46 44.69
C GLN A 833 40.59 -32.49 43.26
N LEU A 834 40.37 -31.31 42.70
CA LEU A 834 39.90 -31.10 41.33
C LEU A 834 41.06 -30.70 40.41
N LYS A 835 40.95 -31.08 39.13
CA LYS A 835 41.80 -30.55 38.05
C LYS A 835 40.94 -30.25 36.83
N PHE A 836 40.89 -28.97 36.45
CA PHE A 836 40.10 -28.48 35.32
C PHE A 836 40.80 -28.66 33.97
N ASN A 837 40.10 -29.25 33.02
CA ASN A 837 40.50 -29.28 31.61
C ASN A 837 39.71 -28.21 30.84
N LYS A 838 40.36 -27.09 30.54
CA LYS A 838 39.76 -25.95 29.82
C LYS A 838 39.16 -26.34 28.46
N LYS A 839 39.81 -27.22 27.70
CA LYS A 839 39.33 -27.63 26.35
C LYS A 839 38.03 -28.43 26.41
N GLN A 840 37.89 -29.27 27.43
CA GLN A 840 36.71 -30.12 27.60
C GLN A 840 35.66 -29.52 28.52
N LYS A 841 35.95 -28.39 29.18
CA LYS A 841 35.16 -27.79 30.26
C LYS A 841 34.76 -28.82 31.34
N LYS A 842 35.68 -29.73 31.63
CA LYS A 842 35.48 -30.88 32.53
C LYS A 842 36.48 -30.87 33.65
N PHE A 843 36.07 -31.39 34.79
CA PHE A 843 36.92 -31.66 35.93
C PHE A 843 37.24 -33.15 36.03
N SER A 844 38.49 -33.44 36.36
CA SER A 844 38.87 -34.72 36.95
C SER A 844 38.88 -34.57 38.46
N VAL A 845 38.39 -35.60 39.16
CA VAL A 845 38.20 -35.60 40.62
C VAL A 845 39.09 -36.68 41.23
N LYS A 846 39.87 -36.32 42.25
CA LYS A 846 40.56 -37.25 43.14
C LYS A 846 40.00 -37.09 44.54
N TYR A 847 39.53 -38.19 45.13
CA TYR A 847 38.94 -38.20 46.48
C TYR A 847 39.77 -39.09 47.40
N ASN A 848 40.25 -38.53 48.51
CA ASN A 848 41.29 -39.15 49.35
C ASN A 848 40.76 -39.99 50.53
N LYS A 849 39.43 -40.10 50.72
CA LYS A 849 38.82 -40.98 51.74
C LYS A 849 38.71 -42.43 51.26
N ASP A 850 38.71 -43.37 52.22
CA ASP A 850 38.70 -44.81 51.97
C ASP A 850 37.52 -45.22 51.05
N LEU A 851 37.89 -45.86 49.94
CA LEU A 851 37.06 -46.09 48.75
C LEU A 851 36.23 -47.38 48.89
N SER A 852 35.80 -47.82 50.06
CA SER A 852 35.09 -49.11 50.17
C SER A 852 33.61 -49.06 49.73
N MET A 853 32.98 -47.87 49.64
CA MET A 853 31.56 -47.70 49.25
C MET A 853 31.26 -46.85 48.00
N LEU A 854 32.22 -46.06 47.48
CA LEU A 854 32.04 -45.18 46.30
C LEU A 854 32.72 -45.60 44.96
N PRO A 855 33.58 -46.63 44.84
CA PRO A 855 34.48 -46.79 43.71
C PRO A 855 33.78 -47.31 42.44
N LYS A 856 32.65 -48.02 42.58
CA LYS A 856 31.80 -48.40 41.43
C LYS A 856 30.98 -47.23 40.88
N LYS A 857 30.69 -46.20 41.69
CA LYS A 857 29.88 -45.04 41.30
C LYS A 857 30.70 -44.03 40.49
N LEU A 858 31.97 -43.81 40.82
CA LEU A 858 32.81 -42.76 40.20
C LEU A 858 33.36 -43.09 38.80
N GLN A 859 33.19 -44.32 38.29
CA GLN A 859 33.75 -44.73 36.99
C GLN A 859 33.21 -43.92 35.80
N ASN A 860 32.00 -43.36 35.91
CA ASN A 860 31.36 -42.55 34.87
C ASN A 860 31.08 -41.10 35.32
N LEU A 861 31.91 -40.56 36.23
CA LEU A 861 31.77 -39.19 36.72
C LEU A 861 31.93 -38.17 35.57
N ASN A 862 30.94 -37.30 35.44
CA ASN A 862 30.95 -36.19 34.50
C ASN A 862 30.67 -34.88 35.25
N LEU A 863 31.74 -34.26 35.78
CA LEU A 863 31.71 -32.92 36.38
C LEU A 863 32.12 -31.88 35.33
N LYS A 864 31.21 -30.98 35.02
CA LYS A 864 31.38 -29.91 34.01
C LYS A 864 31.04 -28.57 34.62
N SER A 865 31.66 -27.53 34.06
CA SER A 865 31.33 -26.15 34.41
C SER A 865 31.23 -25.29 33.16
N GLU A 866 30.23 -24.42 33.17
CA GLU A 866 29.97 -23.41 32.16
C GLU A 866 30.01 -22.03 32.84
N SER A 867 30.57 -21.04 32.16
CA SER A 867 30.59 -19.65 32.64
C SER A 867 29.78 -18.75 31.72
N SER A 868 29.14 -17.75 32.31
CA SER A 868 28.64 -16.55 31.63
C SER A 868 29.55 -15.36 31.99
N LYS A 869 29.11 -14.10 31.79
CA LYS A 869 29.98 -12.95 32.15
C LYS A 869 30.07 -12.78 33.67
N LYS A 870 28.99 -13.08 34.40
CA LYS A 870 28.92 -12.90 35.86
C LYS A 870 28.80 -14.19 36.66
N TYR A 871 28.40 -15.31 36.05
CA TYR A 871 28.07 -16.53 36.79
C TYR A 871 28.87 -17.73 36.31
N ILE A 872 29.02 -18.70 37.22
CA ILE A 872 29.53 -20.03 36.91
C ILE A 872 28.50 -21.06 37.33
N LEU A 873 28.11 -21.91 36.39
CA LEU A 873 27.25 -23.06 36.59
C LEU A 873 28.08 -24.33 36.54
N SER A 874 28.06 -25.15 37.59
CA SER A 874 28.70 -26.46 37.59
C SER A 874 27.68 -27.56 37.85
N TYR A 875 27.84 -28.67 37.16
CA TYR A 875 26.98 -29.83 37.35
C TYR A 875 27.78 -31.12 37.28
N CYS A 876 27.37 -32.07 38.11
CA CYS A 876 27.99 -33.37 38.27
C CYS A 876 26.94 -34.44 38.05
N GLU A 877 27.26 -35.44 37.22
CA GLU A 877 26.48 -36.66 37.06
C GLU A 877 27.38 -37.87 37.32
N ILE A 878 26.93 -38.81 38.15
CA ILE A 878 27.68 -40.00 38.61
C ILE A 878 26.88 -41.26 38.29
#